data_AF-A0AB34JAR8-F1
#
_entry.id   AF-A0AB34JAR8-F1
#
_cell.length_a   1.000
_cell.length_b   1.000
_cell.length_c   1.000
_cell.angle_alpha   90.00
_cell.angle_beta   90.00
_cell.angle_gamma   90.00
#
_symmetry.space_group_name_H-M   'P 1'
#
loop_
_entity.id
_entity.type
_entity.pdbx_description
1 polymer ?
#
loop_
_entity_poly.entity_id
_entity_poly.type
_entity_poly.pdbx_seq_one_letter_code
_entity_poly.pdbx_strand_id
1 'polypeptide(L)'
;MRPLALALALAFALAAADKCPQYQSCSDCLNPKDPALDCGWCSPDAAIFADGTKATQCMDHTSKGWACFHLYMHDGCIAGYVCDHEDGQCKLGPPGTGDTKENCQIKCHPPAPPPPPQYACNITTFTCEVAPEGKTSKDGCSSACSNSTPAELVGLWRSLDVQLHFALGEYLMNFTERSVAWGPLASPRMYEAQVATLSRTTLRLTLTAPAADAGAVLFASYSTPGWPTGPETGATAVALQRSASSHRAPPEDVSNAMGDADFDVYVMHKCNDWKAGKCSFAPAFASPKKSASGLAASLASFEALLLEKPSQPHLGGMADDKCTVHADCDSCINDPLKVCGWCDGVITFGDKSTCGADGKGCCGGASGFSKCDLAYRKECPVVCDWTNWTNPSCRAATSTEIKNKVQTFPDCETIAPWCKYTFGHFCNRTDPVAPQCVEVTKEQCERTPGCDVNNPNCGNNCTAPTPPPPTQLFYCDEAGGGCKGPFTNKTCAADPMCSKKNTTSCDPTKCSATVSYVCDKDSFKCTQVAGKPPAHSFNTSKACEETCYDNDVAGVWRGIRIDNGFVVDEWDFKFSELAGGTVTYKSKKTGTIFSGTYEIGDPASDQQFSSYTLTIKLSTGETLVGLYDNQDQGPITKFMYLGMPLADGDVAKSYDDAMDVKKQEFVLVACLPQVAGCDFSPASPK
;
A
#
# COMPACT_ATOMS: atom_id res chain seq x y z
N MET A 1 -43.06 -62.45 -1.93
CA MET A 1 -42.17 -61.65 -1.07
C MET A 1 -42.83 -60.29 -0.88
N ARG A 2 -43.14 -59.91 0.36
CA ARG A 2 -43.83 -58.64 0.71
C ARG A 2 -42.80 -57.55 1.02
N PRO A 3 -42.98 -56.28 0.61
CA PRO A 3 -42.24 -55.18 1.19
C PRO A 3 -43.03 -54.56 2.36
N LEU A 4 -42.32 -54.31 3.45
CA LEU A 4 -42.78 -53.70 4.68
C LEU A 4 -42.65 -52.17 4.53
N ALA A 5 -43.75 -51.43 4.63
CA ALA A 5 -43.74 -49.97 4.65
C ALA A 5 -43.58 -49.48 6.09
N LEU A 6 -42.51 -48.72 6.35
CA LEU A 6 -42.22 -48.10 7.65
C LEU A 6 -42.75 -46.65 7.61
N ALA A 7 -43.78 -46.36 8.40
CA ALA A 7 -44.33 -45.01 8.55
C ALA A 7 -43.61 -44.27 9.68
N LEU A 8 -42.95 -43.15 9.34
CA LEU A 8 -42.28 -42.26 10.29
C LEU A 8 -43.25 -41.11 10.64
N ALA A 9 -43.69 -41.04 11.90
CA ALA A 9 -44.52 -39.95 12.41
C ALA A 9 -43.63 -38.77 12.86
N LEU A 10 -43.69 -37.64 12.16
CA LEU A 10 -43.11 -36.37 12.62
C LEU A 10 -44.08 -35.70 13.61
N ALA A 11 -43.63 -35.51 14.85
CA ALA A 11 -44.29 -34.62 15.81
C ALA A 11 -43.82 -33.18 15.58
N PHE A 12 -44.69 -32.30 15.09
CA PHE A 12 -44.44 -30.87 15.05
C PHE A 12 -44.76 -30.27 16.42
N ALA A 13 -43.74 -29.77 17.12
CA ALA A 13 -43.93 -28.90 18.27
C ALA A 13 -44.47 -27.55 17.76
N LEU A 14 -45.73 -27.24 18.08
CA LEU A 14 -46.30 -25.91 17.86
C LEU A 14 -45.63 -24.94 18.83
N ALA A 15 -44.63 -24.18 18.35
CA ALA A 15 -44.16 -23.01 19.06
C ALA A 15 -45.33 -22.03 19.20
N ALA A 16 -45.63 -21.60 20.43
CA ALA A 16 -46.63 -20.57 20.67
C ALA A 16 -46.22 -19.31 19.89
N ALA A 17 -47.07 -18.86 18.96
CA ALA A 17 -46.78 -17.66 18.17
C ALA A 17 -46.73 -16.44 19.09
N ASP A 18 -45.67 -15.63 18.96
CA ASP A 18 -45.50 -14.36 19.65
C ASP A 18 -46.69 -13.44 19.31
N LYS A 19 -47.42 -13.00 20.34
CA LYS A 19 -48.62 -12.17 20.18
C LYS A 19 -48.34 -10.68 20.29
N CYS A 20 -47.16 -10.26 20.76
CA CYS A 20 -46.80 -8.84 20.88
C CYS A 20 -46.70 -8.10 19.52
N PRO A 21 -46.21 -8.72 18.43
CA PRO A 21 -46.12 -8.10 17.10
C PRO A 21 -47.42 -7.52 16.53
N GLN A 22 -48.59 -7.88 17.07
CA GLN A 22 -49.88 -7.35 16.61
C GLN A 22 -50.12 -5.88 17.01
N TYR A 23 -49.38 -5.36 18.01
CA TYR A 23 -49.53 -3.99 18.50
C TYR A 23 -48.65 -3.02 17.70
N GLN A 24 -49.28 -2.01 17.09
CA GLN A 24 -48.62 -1.04 16.22
C GLN A 24 -48.26 0.28 16.90
N SER A 25 -48.61 0.44 18.18
CA SER A 25 -48.29 1.62 18.97
C SER A 25 -47.63 1.20 20.27
N CYS A 26 -46.74 2.05 20.79
CA CYS A 26 -46.13 1.81 22.10
C CYS A 26 -47.19 1.66 23.21
N SER A 27 -48.24 2.50 23.20
CA SER A 27 -49.26 2.47 24.26
C SER A 27 -50.03 1.15 24.29
N ASP A 28 -50.36 0.59 23.12
CA ASP A 28 -51.06 -0.69 23.02
C ASP A 28 -50.12 -1.87 23.30
N CYS A 29 -48.85 -1.74 22.89
CA CYS A 29 -47.82 -2.73 23.13
C CYS A 29 -47.58 -2.94 24.62
N LEU A 30 -47.38 -1.85 25.37
CA LEU A 30 -47.05 -1.91 26.80
C LEU A 30 -48.28 -2.14 27.69
N ASN A 31 -49.50 -2.06 27.14
CA ASN A 31 -50.75 -2.32 27.87
C ASN A 31 -51.61 -3.35 27.12
N PRO A 32 -51.10 -4.58 26.90
CA PRO A 32 -51.88 -5.60 26.22
C PRO A 32 -53.12 -5.94 27.05
N LYS A 33 -54.25 -6.16 26.38
CA LYS A 33 -55.49 -6.60 27.07
C LYS A 33 -55.36 -7.98 27.73
N ASP A 34 -54.42 -8.78 27.25
CA ASP A 34 -54.08 -10.08 27.80
C ASP A 34 -52.97 -9.89 28.86
N PRO A 35 -53.26 -10.02 30.16
CA PRO A 35 -52.28 -9.82 31.23
C PRO A 35 -51.17 -10.87 31.25
N ALA A 36 -51.27 -11.92 30.42
CA ALA A 36 -50.21 -12.91 30.25
C ALA A 36 -49.13 -12.49 29.24
N LEU A 37 -49.30 -11.36 28.54
CA LEU A 37 -48.32 -10.84 27.58
C LEU A 37 -47.40 -9.82 28.27
N ASP A 38 -46.10 -10.08 28.18
CA ASP A 38 -45.02 -9.22 28.70
C ASP A 38 -44.31 -8.56 27.51
N CYS A 39 -44.94 -7.55 26.91
CA CYS A 39 -44.43 -6.92 25.69
C CYS A 39 -43.56 -5.70 26.00
N GLY A 40 -42.54 -5.46 25.16
CA GLY A 40 -41.75 -4.23 25.15
C GLY A 40 -41.71 -3.57 23.77
N TRP A 41 -41.40 -2.27 23.75
CA TRP A 41 -41.40 -1.43 22.56
C TRP A 41 -40.00 -0.93 22.19
N CYS A 42 -39.64 -1.03 20.92
CA CYS A 42 -38.42 -0.53 20.31
C CYS A 42 -38.66 0.69 19.44
N SER A 43 -37.87 1.75 19.65
CA SER A 43 -37.96 3.01 18.93
C SER A 43 -36.57 3.59 18.61
N PRO A 44 -36.37 4.25 17.45
CA PRO A 44 -37.36 4.49 16.40
C PRO A 44 -37.51 3.31 15.43
N ASP A 45 -36.54 2.41 15.40
CA ASP A 45 -36.54 1.24 14.54
C ASP A 45 -37.11 0.00 15.25
N ALA A 46 -37.56 -0.96 14.45
CA ALA A 46 -37.97 -2.27 14.96
C ALA A 46 -36.82 -3.02 15.62
N ALA A 47 -37.14 -3.99 16.48
CA ALA A 47 -36.15 -4.94 16.98
C ALA A 47 -35.51 -5.71 15.82
N ILE A 48 -34.30 -6.22 16.04
CA ILE A 48 -33.55 -7.02 15.05
C ILE A 48 -33.22 -8.38 15.66
N PHE A 49 -33.48 -9.45 14.92
CA PHE A 49 -33.12 -10.81 15.34
C PHE A 49 -31.63 -11.07 15.16
N ALA A 50 -31.11 -12.12 15.81
CA ALA A 50 -29.69 -12.50 15.72
C ALA A 50 -29.20 -12.80 14.28
N ASP A 51 -30.11 -13.11 13.35
CA ASP A 51 -29.82 -13.31 11.92
C ASP A 51 -29.81 -12.00 11.09
N GLY A 52 -30.03 -10.85 11.73
CA GLY A 52 -30.09 -9.54 11.10
C GLY A 52 -31.45 -9.18 10.50
N THR A 53 -32.46 -10.05 10.57
CA THR A 53 -33.80 -9.74 10.06
C THR A 53 -34.52 -8.75 10.97
N LYS A 54 -35.26 -7.81 10.37
CA LYS A 54 -36.07 -6.83 11.10
C LYS A 54 -37.34 -7.49 11.63
N ALA A 55 -37.59 -7.34 12.93
CA ALA A 55 -38.81 -7.76 13.60
C ALA A 55 -39.86 -6.63 13.58
N THR A 56 -40.81 -6.64 14.52
CA THR A 56 -41.70 -5.52 14.82
C THR A 56 -41.13 -4.61 15.91
N GLN A 57 -41.71 -3.43 16.10
CA GLN A 57 -41.35 -2.55 17.22
C GLN A 57 -41.86 -3.10 18.56
N CYS A 58 -43.01 -3.77 18.58
CA CYS A 58 -43.50 -4.47 19.75
C CYS A 58 -43.02 -5.92 19.75
N MET A 59 -42.32 -6.34 20.81
CA MET A 59 -41.76 -7.68 20.96
C MET A 59 -42.08 -8.26 22.34
N ASP A 60 -42.28 -9.57 22.42
CA ASP A 60 -42.42 -10.26 23.71
C ASP A 60 -41.05 -10.31 24.40
N HIS A 61 -40.99 -9.79 25.63
CA HIS A 61 -39.79 -9.75 26.46
C HIS A 61 -39.34 -11.15 26.88
N THR A 62 -40.24 -12.13 26.88
CA THR A 62 -39.90 -13.54 27.13
C THR A 62 -39.33 -14.25 25.88
N SER A 63 -39.54 -13.70 24.68
CA SER A 63 -38.94 -14.19 23.45
C SER A 63 -37.44 -13.91 23.42
N LYS A 64 -36.63 -14.93 23.10
CA LYS A 64 -35.17 -14.81 22.98
C LYS A 64 -34.75 -14.51 21.54
N GLY A 65 -33.57 -13.89 21.39
CA GLY A 65 -32.88 -13.79 20.08
C GLY A 65 -33.20 -12.53 19.28
N TRP A 66 -33.77 -11.50 19.90
CA TRP A 66 -33.91 -10.17 19.32
C TRP A 66 -33.20 -9.12 20.19
N ALA A 67 -32.82 -8.00 19.58
CA ALA A 67 -32.15 -6.88 20.22
C ALA A 67 -32.80 -5.55 19.80
N CYS A 68 -32.78 -4.60 20.73
CA CYS A 68 -33.26 -3.23 20.55
C CYS A 68 -32.07 -2.28 20.59
N PHE A 69 -31.66 -1.72 19.45
CA PHE A 69 -30.40 -0.96 19.36
C PHE A 69 -30.53 0.53 19.72
N HIS A 70 -31.72 0.97 20.14
CA HIS A 70 -32.05 2.38 20.37
C HIS A 70 -32.76 2.56 21.72
N LEU A 71 -34.02 3.01 21.74
CA LEU A 71 -34.81 3.11 22.96
C LEU A 71 -35.69 1.89 23.12
N TYR A 72 -35.39 1.09 24.15
CA TYR A 72 -36.28 0.04 24.63
C TYR A 72 -37.16 0.55 25.76
N MET A 73 -38.46 0.30 25.68
CA MET A 73 -39.46 0.76 26.63
C MET A 73 -40.27 -0.44 27.11
N HIS A 74 -40.45 -0.55 28.41
CA HIS A 74 -41.21 -1.64 29.04
C HIS A 74 -42.25 -1.10 30.02
N ASP A 75 -41.83 -0.17 30.90
CA ASP A 75 -42.68 0.35 31.97
C ASP A 75 -43.51 1.58 31.57
N GLY A 76 -43.36 2.05 30.33
CA GLY A 76 -44.12 3.18 29.80
C GLY A 76 -43.50 3.76 28.54
N CYS A 77 -44.34 4.42 27.74
CA CYS A 77 -43.89 5.11 26.54
C CYS A 77 -43.17 6.40 26.92
N ILE A 78 -41.86 6.45 26.70
CA ILE A 78 -41.07 7.66 26.84
C ILE A 78 -40.85 8.32 25.48
N ALA A 79 -40.68 9.63 25.49
CA ALA A 79 -40.36 10.39 24.29
C ALA A 79 -38.85 10.34 24.03
N GLY A 80 -38.46 9.85 22.85
CA GLY A 80 -37.10 9.94 22.32
C GLY A 80 -36.87 11.21 21.51
N TYR A 81 -35.67 11.36 20.96
CA TYR A 81 -35.29 12.47 20.10
C TYR A 81 -35.44 12.10 18.62
N VAL A 82 -36.12 12.95 17.84
CA VAL A 82 -36.31 12.84 16.40
C VAL A 82 -35.54 13.96 15.72
N CYS A 83 -34.88 13.65 14.61
CA CYS A 83 -34.15 14.65 13.84
C CYS A 83 -35.14 15.58 13.13
N ASP A 84 -35.01 16.87 13.39
CA ASP A 84 -35.55 17.91 12.52
C ASP A 84 -34.58 18.12 11.36
N HIS A 85 -34.94 17.61 10.18
CA HIS A 85 -34.10 17.69 8.99
C HIS A 85 -34.02 19.10 8.38
N GLU A 86 -34.90 20.03 8.77
CA GLU A 86 -34.83 21.43 8.31
C GLU A 86 -33.73 22.18 9.07
N ASP A 87 -33.69 22.02 10.39
CA ASP A 87 -32.75 22.72 11.28
C ASP A 87 -31.46 21.92 11.56
N GLY A 88 -31.44 20.62 11.23
CA GLY A 88 -30.39 19.69 11.63
C GLY A 88 -30.30 19.52 13.15
N GLN A 89 -31.44 19.61 13.86
CA GLN A 89 -31.48 19.53 15.32
C GLN A 89 -32.39 18.42 15.83
N CYS A 90 -31.96 17.75 16.90
CA CYS A 90 -32.75 16.73 17.59
C CYS A 90 -33.80 17.37 18.50
N LYS A 91 -35.09 17.16 18.18
CA LYS A 91 -36.23 17.62 18.97
C LYS A 91 -36.91 16.43 19.64
N LEU A 92 -37.48 16.63 20.82
CA LEU A 92 -38.17 15.56 21.53
C LEU A 92 -39.46 15.19 20.78
N GLY A 93 -39.61 13.92 20.40
CA GLY A 93 -40.77 13.40 19.69
C GLY A 93 -41.94 13.06 20.62
N PRO A 94 -43.08 12.59 20.08
CA PRO A 94 -44.14 11.99 20.87
C PRO A 94 -43.65 10.74 21.65
N PRO A 95 -44.29 10.40 22.80
CA PRO A 95 -44.03 9.14 23.51
C PRO A 95 -44.08 7.91 22.59
N GLY A 96 -43.09 7.03 22.72
CA GLY A 96 -42.95 5.83 21.86
C GLY A 96 -42.24 6.08 20.53
N THR A 97 -41.71 7.28 20.29
CA THR A 97 -40.97 7.63 19.06
C THR A 97 -39.59 8.21 19.37
N GLY A 98 -38.71 8.24 18.37
CA GLY A 98 -37.36 8.82 18.47
C GLY A 98 -36.30 7.86 19.01
N ASP A 99 -35.06 8.33 19.03
CA ASP A 99 -33.85 7.63 19.48
C ASP A 99 -33.31 8.27 20.78
N THR A 100 -32.19 7.78 21.32
CA THR A 100 -31.46 8.51 22.35
C THR A 100 -30.99 9.85 21.80
N LYS A 101 -30.75 10.83 22.69
CA LYS A 101 -30.29 12.16 22.27
C LYS A 101 -28.97 12.06 21.52
N GLU A 102 -28.06 11.26 22.04
CA GLU A 102 -26.72 11.04 21.51
C GLU A 102 -26.78 10.41 20.10
N ASN A 103 -27.58 9.34 19.93
CA ASN A 103 -27.75 8.70 18.62
C ASN A 103 -28.43 9.62 17.62
N CYS A 104 -29.45 10.37 18.05
CA CYS A 104 -30.08 11.36 17.21
C CYS A 104 -29.05 12.40 16.75
N GLN A 105 -28.23 12.95 17.64
CA GLN A 105 -27.23 13.97 17.29
C GLN A 105 -26.17 13.44 16.31
N ILE A 106 -25.83 12.15 16.38
CA ILE A 106 -24.92 11.49 15.42
C ILE A 106 -25.57 11.37 14.04
N LYS A 107 -26.87 11.06 13.96
CA LYS A 107 -27.56 10.85 12.68
C LYS A 107 -28.12 12.15 12.09
N CYS A 108 -28.41 13.14 12.94
CA CYS A 108 -29.10 14.37 12.58
C CYS A 108 -28.12 15.42 12.08
N HIS A 109 -27.82 15.35 10.79
CA HIS A 109 -27.12 16.39 10.08
C HIS A 109 -28.10 17.05 9.09
N PRO A 110 -27.95 18.36 8.81
CA PRO A 110 -28.61 18.96 7.67
C PRO A 110 -28.31 18.12 6.43
N PRO A 111 -29.26 17.94 5.49
CA PRO A 111 -28.96 17.25 4.25
C PRO A 111 -27.72 17.88 3.64
N ALA A 112 -26.71 17.04 3.36
CA ALA A 112 -25.48 17.51 2.76
C ALA A 112 -25.84 18.34 1.51
N PRO A 113 -25.24 19.53 1.32
CA PRO A 113 -25.49 20.29 0.10
C PRO A 113 -25.25 19.37 -1.10
N PRO A 114 -26.10 19.44 -2.14
CA PRO A 114 -25.95 18.59 -3.31
C PRO A 114 -24.50 18.69 -3.78
N PRO A 115 -23.82 17.56 -4.06
CA PRO A 115 -22.42 17.59 -4.44
C PRO A 115 -22.27 18.54 -5.64
N PRO A 116 -21.21 19.36 -5.65
CA PRO A 116 -20.99 20.28 -6.76
C PRO A 116 -21.01 19.51 -8.08
N PRO A 117 -21.57 20.10 -9.16
CA PRO A 117 -21.65 19.42 -10.44
C PRO A 117 -20.27 18.98 -10.89
N GLN A 118 -20.20 17.75 -11.38
CA GLN A 118 -18.99 17.11 -11.83
C GLN A 118 -18.86 17.29 -13.34
N TYR A 119 -17.62 17.38 -13.86
CA TYR A 119 -17.37 17.64 -15.27
C TYR A 119 -16.53 16.54 -15.91
N ALA A 120 -16.80 16.24 -17.18
CA ALA A 120 -15.99 15.34 -18.01
C ALA A 120 -15.67 15.99 -19.36
N CYS A 121 -14.54 15.60 -19.95
CA CYS A 121 -14.13 16.07 -21.26
C CYS A 121 -14.99 15.40 -22.34
N ASN A 122 -15.75 16.18 -23.11
CA ASN A 122 -16.40 15.69 -24.31
C ASN A 122 -15.33 15.42 -25.37
N ILE A 123 -15.10 14.15 -25.67
CA ILE A 123 -14.02 13.70 -26.57
C ILE A 123 -14.20 14.13 -28.04
N THR A 124 -15.38 14.62 -28.42
CA THR A 124 -15.69 15.06 -29.78
C THR A 124 -15.43 16.55 -29.95
N THR A 125 -15.85 17.35 -28.98
CA THR A 125 -15.74 18.82 -29.01
C THR A 125 -14.52 19.35 -28.27
N PHE A 126 -13.90 18.51 -27.43
CA PHE A 126 -12.86 18.87 -26.47
C PHE A 126 -13.31 20.02 -25.54
N THR A 127 -14.56 19.94 -25.07
CA THR A 127 -15.15 20.87 -24.10
C THR A 127 -15.61 20.14 -22.85
N CYS A 128 -15.57 20.80 -21.70
CA CYS A 128 -16.01 20.23 -20.44
C CYS A 128 -17.52 20.34 -20.27
N GLU A 129 -18.18 19.19 -20.12
CA GLU A 129 -19.63 19.07 -19.95
C GLU A 129 -19.97 18.47 -18.57
N VAL A 130 -21.15 18.78 -18.05
CA VAL A 130 -21.61 18.22 -16.77
C VAL A 130 -21.81 16.73 -16.94
N ALA A 131 -21.10 15.94 -16.14
CA ALA A 131 -21.19 14.49 -16.14
C ALA A 131 -22.07 14.02 -14.97
N PRO A 132 -22.88 12.96 -15.15
CA PRO A 132 -23.60 12.33 -14.05
C PRO A 132 -22.65 11.69 -13.03
N GLU A 133 -21.45 11.34 -13.46
CA GLU A 133 -20.34 10.81 -12.65
C GLU A 133 -19.04 11.43 -13.18
N GLY A 134 -18.36 12.27 -12.39
CA GLY A 134 -17.09 12.88 -12.79
C GLY A 134 -16.20 13.26 -11.61
N LYS A 135 -14.93 12.90 -11.63
CA LYS A 135 -14.07 13.14 -10.46
C LYS A 135 -13.54 14.58 -10.34
N THR A 136 -13.85 15.48 -11.27
CA THR A 136 -13.15 16.77 -11.39
C THR A 136 -14.07 17.99 -11.44
N SER A 137 -13.54 19.12 -10.96
CA SER A 137 -14.16 20.43 -11.06
C SER A 137 -14.14 20.92 -12.51
N LYS A 138 -14.95 21.94 -12.82
CA LYS A 138 -14.97 22.57 -14.13
C LYS A 138 -13.56 23.06 -14.54
N ASP A 139 -12.85 23.68 -13.61
CA ASP A 139 -11.50 24.22 -13.84
C ASP A 139 -10.48 23.09 -14.03
N GLY A 140 -10.59 22.02 -13.23
CA GLY A 140 -9.78 20.82 -13.37
C GLY A 140 -9.95 20.18 -14.74
N CYS A 141 -11.19 20.00 -15.20
CA CYS A 141 -11.48 19.53 -16.56
C CYS A 141 -10.96 20.50 -17.62
N SER A 142 -11.25 21.80 -17.52
CA SER A 142 -10.91 22.79 -18.57
C SER A 142 -9.41 22.96 -18.73
N SER A 143 -8.63 22.75 -17.67
CA SER A 143 -7.16 22.77 -17.74
C SER A 143 -6.55 21.56 -18.44
N ALA A 144 -7.30 20.45 -18.56
CA ALA A 144 -6.79 19.19 -19.06
C ALA A 144 -7.44 18.73 -20.37
N CYS A 145 -8.69 19.12 -20.63
CA CYS A 145 -9.43 18.74 -21.83
C CYS A 145 -9.00 19.63 -23.01
N SER A 146 -8.14 19.12 -23.88
CA SER A 146 -7.64 19.86 -25.04
C SER A 146 -7.38 18.97 -26.25
N ASN A 147 -7.41 19.55 -27.45
CA ASN A 147 -6.97 18.90 -28.68
C ASN A 147 -5.47 19.13 -28.95
N SER A 148 -4.65 19.04 -27.90
CA SER A 148 -3.21 19.21 -27.95
C SER A 148 -2.53 18.18 -27.07
N THR A 149 -1.28 17.89 -27.37
CA THR A 149 -0.39 17.11 -26.51
C THR A 149 -0.03 17.94 -25.26
N PRO A 150 0.06 17.33 -24.07
CA PRO A 150 0.60 17.98 -22.88
C PRO A 150 2.04 18.48 -23.13
N ALA A 151 2.36 19.69 -22.68
CA ALA A 151 3.63 20.34 -23.00
C ALA A 151 4.84 19.51 -22.50
N GLU A 152 4.68 18.84 -21.37
CA GLU A 152 5.68 17.96 -20.77
C GLU A 152 6.00 16.72 -21.61
N LEU A 153 5.09 16.29 -22.49
CA LEU A 153 5.31 15.15 -23.39
C LEU A 153 5.89 15.57 -24.74
N VAL A 154 5.82 16.84 -25.14
CA VAL A 154 6.34 17.28 -26.45
C VAL A 154 7.85 17.06 -26.54
N GLY A 155 8.28 16.31 -27.55
CA GLY A 155 9.70 16.02 -27.80
C GLY A 155 9.97 14.62 -28.36
N LEU A 156 11.27 14.35 -28.54
CA LEU A 156 11.80 13.05 -28.95
C LEU A 156 12.15 12.21 -27.73
N TRP A 157 11.50 11.06 -27.62
CA TRP A 157 11.66 10.12 -26.54
C TRP A 157 12.23 8.80 -27.06
N ARG A 158 13.17 8.26 -26.30
CA ARG A 158 13.63 6.87 -26.42
C ARG A 158 13.09 6.10 -25.24
N SER A 159 12.66 4.87 -25.47
CA SER A 159 11.91 4.14 -24.46
C SER A 159 12.19 2.65 -24.46
N LEU A 160 11.95 2.04 -23.31
CA LEU A 160 12.00 0.61 -23.08
C LEU A 160 10.60 0.14 -22.70
N ASP A 161 10.14 -0.95 -23.32
CA ASP A 161 8.96 -1.66 -22.86
C ASP A 161 9.29 -2.36 -21.54
N VAL A 162 8.51 -2.09 -20.49
CA VAL A 162 8.71 -2.63 -19.14
C VAL A 162 7.59 -3.56 -18.71
N GLN A 163 6.67 -3.89 -19.62
CA GLN A 163 5.53 -4.75 -19.33
C GLN A 163 5.95 -6.20 -19.02
N LEU A 164 5.07 -6.97 -18.39
CA LEU A 164 5.25 -8.42 -18.29
C LEU A 164 5.36 -9.03 -19.69
N HIS A 165 6.40 -9.84 -19.90
CA HIS A 165 6.74 -10.39 -21.22
C HIS A 165 7.08 -9.30 -22.26
N PHE A 166 7.70 -8.21 -21.81
CA PHE A 166 8.15 -7.11 -22.65
C PHE A 166 8.81 -7.58 -23.95
N ALA A 167 8.62 -6.80 -25.01
CA ALA A 167 9.38 -6.96 -26.23
C ALA A 167 10.81 -6.45 -26.03
N LEU A 168 11.79 -7.26 -26.43
CA LEU A 168 13.17 -6.80 -26.56
C LEU A 168 13.25 -5.77 -27.70
N GLY A 169 13.98 -4.69 -27.46
CA GLY A 169 14.12 -3.58 -28.39
C GLY A 169 13.81 -2.24 -27.75
N GLU A 170 14.46 -1.22 -28.29
CA GLU A 170 14.14 0.17 -28.00
C GLU A 170 12.92 0.62 -28.81
N TYR A 171 12.11 1.47 -28.20
CA TYR A 171 10.99 2.14 -28.84
C TYR A 171 11.25 3.64 -28.95
N LEU A 172 10.86 4.21 -30.08
CA LEU A 172 10.92 5.64 -30.31
C LEU A 172 9.53 6.23 -30.18
N MET A 173 9.40 7.37 -29.51
CA MET A 173 8.17 8.17 -29.51
C MET A 173 8.50 9.64 -29.80
N ASN A 174 7.83 10.23 -30.77
CA ASN A 174 7.99 11.65 -31.11
C ASN A 174 6.64 12.34 -30.96
N PHE A 175 6.49 13.08 -29.87
CA PHE A 175 5.32 13.90 -29.61
C PHE A 175 5.55 15.31 -30.14
N THR A 176 4.67 15.76 -31.03
CA THR A 176 4.51 17.16 -31.42
C THR A 176 3.39 17.80 -30.60
N GLU A 177 3.09 19.08 -30.84
CA GLU A 177 1.97 19.76 -30.18
C GLU A 177 0.61 19.09 -30.40
N ARG A 178 0.44 18.27 -31.45
CA ARG A 178 -0.86 17.68 -31.81
C ARG A 178 -0.79 16.23 -32.29
N SER A 179 0.39 15.65 -32.41
CA SER A 179 0.55 14.29 -32.91
C SER A 179 1.61 13.52 -32.15
N VAL A 180 1.55 12.20 -32.26
CA VAL A 180 2.60 11.31 -31.81
C VAL A 180 2.91 10.31 -32.91
N ALA A 181 4.20 10.06 -33.14
CA ALA A 181 4.67 8.92 -33.93
C ALA A 181 5.42 7.97 -33.01
N TRP A 182 5.14 6.67 -33.06
CA TRP A 182 5.83 5.69 -32.23
C TRP A 182 5.99 4.33 -32.90
N GLY A 183 6.95 3.55 -32.40
CA GLY A 183 7.15 2.17 -32.80
C GLY A 183 8.52 1.63 -32.36
N PRO A 184 8.76 0.32 -32.54
CA PRO A 184 10.07 -0.25 -32.31
C PRO A 184 11.09 0.40 -33.23
N LEU A 185 12.28 0.63 -32.70
CA LEU A 185 13.40 1.13 -33.46
C LEU A 185 13.67 0.23 -34.70
N ALA A 186 13.94 0.86 -35.84
CA ALA A 186 14.18 0.20 -37.12
C ALA A 186 13.00 -0.61 -37.67
N SER A 187 11.84 -0.58 -37.02
CA SER A 187 10.61 -1.15 -37.56
C SER A 187 10.14 -0.35 -38.79
N PRO A 188 9.75 -1.01 -39.90
CA PRO A 188 9.03 -0.33 -40.97
C PRO A 188 7.60 0.04 -40.56
N ARG A 189 7.09 -0.54 -39.47
CA ARG A 189 5.78 -0.24 -38.90
C ARG A 189 5.96 0.78 -37.78
N MET A 190 5.74 2.04 -38.14
CA MET A 190 5.54 3.14 -37.22
C MET A 190 4.04 3.46 -37.19
N TYR A 191 3.52 3.68 -36.00
CA TYR A 191 2.19 4.24 -35.81
C TYR A 191 2.31 5.75 -35.76
N GLU A 192 1.28 6.43 -36.27
CA GLU A 192 1.11 7.87 -36.11
C GLU A 192 -0.31 8.12 -35.63
N ALA A 193 -0.50 9.10 -34.75
CA ALA A 193 -1.81 9.49 -34.26
C ALA A 193 -1.93 10.99 -34.01
N GLN A 194 -3.15 11.51 -34.13
CA GLN A 194 -3.53 12.79 -33.54
C GLN A 194 -3.74 12.62 -32.03
N VAL A 195 -3.19 13.54 -31.24
CA VAL A 195 -3.24 13.53 -29.78
C VAL A 195 -4.29 14.51 -29.29
N ALA A 196 -5.13 14.04 -28.37
CA ALA A 196 -5.94 14.90 -27.53
C ALA A 196 -5.78 14.51 -26.06
N THR A 197 -5.77 15.50 -25.18
CA THR A 197 -5.68 15.33 -23.75
C THR A 197 -7.08 15.26 -23.17
N LEU A 198 -7.39 14.17 -22.45
CA LEU A 198 -8.70 13.93 -21.85
C LEU A 198 -8.72 14.31 -20.35
N SER A 199 -7.57 14.17 -19.69
CA SER A 199 -7.33 14.52 -18.30
C SER A 199 -5.83 14.78 -18.10
N ARG A 200 -5.41 15.13 -16.88
CA ARG A 200 -4.00 15.40 -16.58
C ARG A 200 -3.06 14.22 -16.80
N THR A 201 -3.58 12.99 -16.86
CA THR A 201 -2.78 11.77 -17.02
C THR A 201 -3.21 10.93 -18.21
N THR A 202 -4.22 11.33 -18.98
CA THR A 202 -4.81 10.45 -20.02
C THR A 202 -4.93 11.12 -21.37
N LEU A 203 -4.56 10.38 -22.42
CA LEU A 203 -4.58 10.80 -23.80
C LEU A 203 -5.56 9.95 -24.62
N ARG A 204 -6.12 10.57 -25.65
CA ARG A 204 -6.78 9.92 -26.77
C ARG A 204 -5.90 10.03 -28.00
N LEU A 205 -5.59 8.90 -28.62
CA LEU A 205 -4.76 8.80 -29.81
C LEU A 205 -5.63 8.32 -30.98
N THR A 206 -5.89 9.19 -31.95
CA THR A 206 -6.62 8.80 -33.16
C THR A 206 -5.63 8.49 -34.27
N LEU A 207 -5.50 7.21 -34.62
CA LEU A 207 -4.50 6.72 -35.56
C LEU A 207 -4.65 7.38 -36.94
N THR A 208 -3.53 7.83 -37.50
CA THR A 208 -3.39 8.32 -38.87
C THR A 208 -2.50 7.42 -39.71
N ALA A 209 -1.65 6.60 -39.08
CA ALA A 209 -0.85 5.57 -39.72
C ALA A 209 -0.70 4.33 -38.80
N PRO A 210 -0.52 3.12 -39.37
CA PRO A 210 -0.55 2.82 -40.81
C PRO A 210 -1.96 2.97 -41.39
N ALA A 211 -2.08 3.09 -42.71
CA ALA A 211 -3.37 3.37 -43.37
C ALA A 211 -4.46 2.32 -43.07
N ALA A 212 -4.07 1.08 -42.77
CA ALA A 212 -4.99 0.01 -42.37
C ALA A 212 -5.69 0.27 -41.03
N ASP A 213 -5.07 1.05 -40.15
CA ASP A 213 -5.56 1.36 -38.80
C ASP A 213 -6.05 2.81 -38.69
N ALA A 214 -6.02 3.59 -39.78
CA ALA A 214 -6.38 5.00 -39.77
C ALA A 214 -7.83 5.22 -39.32
N GLY A 215 -8.02 6.14 -38.38
CA GLY A 215 -9.31 6.43 -37.74
C GLY A 215 -9.59 5.60 -36.48
N ALA A 216 -8.83 4.53 -36.23
CA ALA A 216 -8.95 3.78 -34.99
C ALA A 216 -8.48 4.63 -33.80
N VAL A 217 -9.07 4.38 -32.63
CA VAL A 217 -8.79 5.15 -31.41
C VAL A 217 -8.10 4.25 -30.40
N LEU A 218 -6.95 4.69 -29.91
CA LEU A 218 -6.26 4.14 -28.75
C LEU A 218 -6.34 5.12 -27.60
N PHE A 219 -6.29 4.60 -26.38
CA PHE A 219 -6.10 5.39 -25.18
C PHE A 219 -4.71 5.17 -24.60
N ALA A 220 -4.18 6.20 -23.97
CA ALA A 220 -2.95 6.10 -23.21
C ALA A 220 -3.09 6.80 -21.86
N SER A 221 -2.33 6.36 -20.86
CA SER A 221 -2.06 7.14 -19.67
C SER A 221 -0.58 7.45 -19.54
N TYR A 222 -0.22 8.48 -18.80
CA TYR A 222 1.17 8.88 -18.58
C TYR A 222 1.37 9.41 -17.16
N SER A 223 2.59 9.30 -16.64
CA SER A 223 2.92 9.84 -15.31
C SER A 223 3.13 11.35 -15.37
N THR A 224 2.45 12.09 -14.49
CA THR A 224 2.66 13.53 -14.27
C THR A 224 2.76 13.88 -12.77
N PRO A 225 3.71 14.74 -12.34
CA PRO A 225 4.80 15.27 -13.17
C PRO A 225 5.72 14.14 -13.66
N GLY A 226 6.54 14.42 -14.67
CA GLY A 226 7.66 13.53 -15.00
C GLY A 226 8.51 13.28 -13.75
N TRP A 227 9.27 12.19 -13.75
CA TRP A 227 10.14 11.84 -12.64
C TRP A 227 11.36 12.79 -12.60
N PRO A 228 12.14 12.79 -11.50
CA PRO A 228 13.32 13.63 -11.41
C PRO A 228 14.15 13.54 -12.69
N THR A 229 14.57 14.71 -13.18
CA THR A 229 15.47 14.77 -14.31
C THR A 229 16.84 14.35 -13.81
N GLY A 230 17.33 13.22 -14.28
CA GLY A 230 18.74 12.91 -14.16
C GLY A 230 19.63 13.96 -14.83
N PRO A 231 20.95 13.75 -14.79
CA PRO A 231 21.94 14.70 -15.29
C PRO A 231 21.69 15.19 -16.71
N GLU A 232 21.33 14.27 -17.61
CA GLU A 232 21.22 14.54 -19.04
C GLU A 232 19.81 14.34 -19.60
N THR A 233 18.94 13.62 -18.87
CA THR A 233 17.61 13.24 -19.35
C THR A 233 16.51 13.45 -18.32
N GLY A 234 15.32 13.77 -18.80
CA GLY A 234 14.06 13.65 -18.07
C GLY A 234 13.41 12.31 -18.39
N ALA A 235 12.62 11.79 -17.46
CA ALA A 235 11.97 10.49 -17.60
C ALA A 235 10.47 10.54 -17.31
N THR A 236 9.70 9.69 -17.98
CA THR A 236 8.26 9.50 -17.73
C THR A 236 7.82 8.10 -18.17
N ALA A 237 6.67 7.62 -17.68
CA ALA A 237 6.03 6.41 -18.18
C ALA A 237 4.84 6.75 -19.05
N VAL A 238 4.57 5.90 -20.04
CA VAL A 238 3.31 5.87 -20.80
C VAL A 238 2.76 4.44 -20.80
N ALA A 239 1.52 4.27 -20.38
CA ALA A 239 0.75 3.06 -20.65
C ALA A 239 -0.05 3.28 -21.93
N LEU A 240 0.18 2.47 -22.96
CA LEU A 240 -0.47 2.58 -24.26
C LEU A 240 -1.32 1.35 -24.55
N GLN A 241 -2.57 1.56 -24.94
CA GLN A 241 -3.46 0.47 -25.33
C GLN A 241 -2.93 -0.25 -26.58
N ARG A 242 -2.84 -1.58 -26.52
CA ARG A 242 -2.33 -2.45 -27.60
C ARG A 242 -3.23 -2.50 -28.83
N SER A 243 -4.54 -2.41 -28.61
CA SER A 243 -5.53 -2.60 -29.66
C SER A 243 -6.71 -1.65 -29.52
N ALA A 244 -7.11 -1.05 -30.63
CA ALA A 244 -8.27 -0.17 -30.68
C ALA A 244 -9.60 -0.90 -30.42
N SER A 245 -9.61 -2.23 -30.48
CA SER A 245 -10.81 -3.04 -30.28
C SER A 245 -11.17 -3.26 -28.81
N SER A 246 -10.25 -3.09 -27.87
CA SER A 246 -10.57 -3.35 -26.46
C SER A 246 -11.47 -2.27 -25.86
N HIS A 247 -11.49 -1.06 -26.44
CA HIS A 247 -12.33 0.08 -26.03
C HIS A 247 -12.33 0.36 -24.51
N ARG A 248 -11.33 -0.13 -23.79
CA ARG A 248 -11.18 0.10 -22.36
C ARG A 248 -10.69 1.50 -22.12
N ALA A 249 -11.21 2.12 -21.06
CA ALA A 249 -10.67 3.37 -20.55
C ALA A 249 -9.19 3.17 -20.16
N PRO A 250 -8.33 4.17 -20.41
CA PRO A 250 -6.95 4.09 -19.94
C PRO A 250 -6.95 4.02 -18.40
N PRO A 251 -5.99 3.31 -17.80
CA PRO A 251 -5.86 3.32 -16.35
C PRO A 251 -5.54 4.74 -15.85
N GLU A 252 -6.03 5.08 -14.65
CA GLU A 252 -5.81 6.40 -14.04
C GLU A 252 -4.31 6.70 -13.82
N ASP A 253 -3.55 5.64 -13.52
CA ASP A 253 -2.11 5.64 -13.31
C ASP A 253 -1.44 4.56 -14.18
N VAL A 254 -0.22 4.84 -14.64
CA VAL A 254 0.54 3.90 -15.49
C VAL A 254 0.83 2.57 -14.76
N SER A 255 1.02 2.60 -13.43
CA SER A 255 1.24 1.39 -12.63
C SER A 255 0.06 0.40 -12.71
N ASN A 256 -1.17 0.90 -12.87
CA ASN A 256 -2.36 0.06 -12.99
C ASN A 256 -2.45 -0.66 -14.35
N ALA A 257 -1.62 -0.31 -15.34
CA ALA A 257 -1.48 -1.05 -16.60
C ALA A 257 -0.48 -2.21 -16.50
N MET A 258 0.33 -2.30 -15.45
CA MET A 258 1.31 -3.39 -15.30
C MET A 258 0.60 -4.73 -15.16
N GLY A 259 0.98 -5.69 -16.01
CA GLY A 259 0.34 -6.99 -16.16
C GLY A 259 -1.01 -6.98 -16.89
N ASP A 260 -1.55 -5.82 -17.27
CA ASP A 260 -2.79 -5.75 -18.04
C ASP A 260 -2.54 -6.17 -19.50
N ALA A 261 -3.32 -7.13 -19.98
CA ALA A 261 -3.19 -7.67 -21.32
C ALA A 261 -3.57 -6.68 -22.44
N ASP A 262 -4.28 -5.60 -22.11
CA ASP A 262 -4.72 -4.59 -23.06
C ASP A 262 -3.72 -3.43 -23.24
N PHE A 263 -2.68 -3.34 -22.40
CA PHE A 263 -1.75 -2.23 -22.38
C PHE A 263 -0.29 -2.68 -22.44
N ASP A 264 0.53 -1.90 -23.14
CA ASP A 264 1.98 -1.91 -23.00
C ASP A 264 2.40 -0.73 -22.13
N VAL A 265 3.47 -0.91 -21.35
CA VAL A 265 4.00 0.14 -20.49
C VAL A 265 5.41 0.45 -20.93
N TYR A 266 5.62 1.71 -21.29
CA TYR A 266 6.90 2.23 -21.75
C TYR A 266 7.49 3.18 -20.72
N VAL A 267 8.75 2.95 -20.36
CA VAL A 267 9.58 3.91 -19.63
C VAL A 267 10.37 4.70 -20.66
N MET A 268 10.19 6.01 -20.67
CA MET A 268 10.69 6.89 -21.72
C MET A 268 11.65 7.93 -21.15
N HIS A 269 12.70 8.23 -21.90
CA HIS A 269 13.68 9.27 -21.61
C HIS A 269 13.71 10.30 -22.73
N LYS A 270 13.87 11.57 -22.37
CA LYS A 270 14.08 12.71 -23.28
C LYS A 270 15.29 13.50 -22.80
N CYS A 271 16.12 13.97 -23.73
CA CYS A 271 17.23 14.86 -23.38
C CYS A 271 16.72 16.15 -22.73
N ASN A 272 17.40 16.57 -21.66
CA ASN A 272 17.09 17.80 -20.97
C ASN A 272 17.41 19.04 -21.83
N ASP A 273 16.48 20.00 -21.91
CA ASP A 273 16.66 21.21 -22.73
C ASP A 273 17.76 22.16 -22.17
N TRP A 274 18.10 22.04 -20.88
CA TRP A 274 19.04 22.94 -20.19
C TRP A 274 20.52 22.65 -20.48
N LYS A 275 20.86 21.48 -21.06
CA LYS A 275 22.22 21.16 -21.57
C LYS A 275 22.23 21.14 -23.08
N ALA A 276 22.18 22.32 -23.70
CA ALA A 276 22.14 22.46 -25.15
C ALA A 276 23.32 21.72 -25.84
N GLY A 277 23.00 20.64 -26.56
CA GLY A 277 23.82 20.10 -27.64
C GLY A 277 24.62 18.81 -27.37
N LYS A 278 24.70 18.31 -26.13
CA LYS A 278 25.42 17.05 -25.82
C LYS A 278 24.53 15.81 -25.91
N CYS A 279 23.39 15.84 -25.24
CA CYS A 279 22.36 14.82 -25.40
C CYS A 279 21.50 15.17 -26.63
N SER A 280 21.36 14.24 -27.57
CA SER A 280 20.46 14.42 -28.71
C SER A 280 19.96 13.09 -29.21
N PHE A 281 18.66 12.82 -29.13
CA PHE A 281 18.10 11.59 -29.71
C PHE A 281 17.79 11.68 -31.20
N ALA A 282 17.98 12.85 -31.83
CA ALA A 282 17.71 13.05 -33.25
C ALA A 282 18.36 12.01 -34.18
N PRO A 283 19.60 11.52 -33.96
CA PRO A 283 20.20 10.47 -34.78
C PRO A 283 19.40 9.15 -34.81
N ALA A 284 18.64 8.83 -33.76
CA ALA A 284 17.79 7.63 -33.74
C ALA A 284 16.57 7.76 -34.66
N PHE A 285 16.11 9.00 -34.89
CA PHE A 285 14.98 9.32 -35.76
C PHE A 285 15.38 9.68 -37.19
N ALA A 286 16.67 9.91 -37.43
CA ALA A 286 17.20 10.05 -38.78
C ALA A 286 17.04 8.70 -39.48
N SER A 287 15.90 8.52 -40.16
CA SER A 287 15.64 7.37 -41.01
C SER A 287 16.90 7.10 -41.82
N PRO A 288 17.45 5.87 -41.81
CA PRO A 288 18.53 5.54 -42.74
C PRO A 288 17.94 5.83 -44.11
N LYS A 289 18.37 6.94 -44.74
CA LYS A 289 17.92 7.33 -46.08
C LYS A 289 18.08 6.06 -46.89
N LYS A 290 16.95 5.46 -47.30
CA LYS A 290 16.94 4.21 -48.07
C LYS A 290 17.87 4.43 -49.24
N SER A 291 19.11 3.99 -49.12
CA SER A 291 20.02 3.86 -50.24
C SER A 291 19.41 2.72 -51.03
N ALA A 292 18.59 3.07 -52.01
CA ALA A 292 17.76 2.15 -52.78
C ALA A 292 18.58 1.08 -53.54
N SER A 293 19.91 1.13 -53.48
CA SER A 293 20.83 0.19 -54.14
C SER A 293 21.29 -1.00 -53.30
N GLY A 294 21.02 -1.05 -51.99
CA GLY A 294 21.57 -2.10 -51.11
C GLY A 294 20.62 -3.22 -50.65
N LEU A 295 19.30 -3.06 -50.85
CA LEU A 295 18.31 -3.90 -50.16
C LEU A 295 18.16 -5.33 -50.71
N ALA A 296 18.69 -5.64 -51.89
CA ALA A 296 18.53 -6.96 -52.51
C ALA A 296 19.45 -8.05 -51.90
N ALA A 297 20.51 -7.67 -51.18
CA ALA A 297 21.49 -8.63 -50.65
C ALA A 297 21.22 -9.09 -49.21
N SER A 298 20.38 -8.39 -48.44
CA SER A 298 20.16 -8.65 -47.00
C SER A 298 18.90 -9.47 -46.70
N LEU A 299 17.94 -9.52 -47.64
CA LEU A 299 16.67 -10.24 -47.45
C LEU A 299 16.81 -11.77 -47.53
N ALA A 300 17.94 -12.32 -47.98
CA ALA A 300 18.13 -13.78 -48.09
C ALA A 300 18.52 -14.48 -46.77
N SER A 301 18.79 -13.73 -45.69
CA SER A 301 19.34 -14.31 -44.44
C SER A 301 18.40 -14.28 -43.23
N PHE A 302 17.19 -13.69 -43.35
CA PHE A 302 16.30 -13.45 -42.21
C PHE A 302 15.01 -14.32 -42.17
N GLU A 303 14.74 -15.13 -43.19
CA GLU A 303 13.54 -16.00 -43.24
C GLU A 303 13.68 -17.33 -42.46
N ALA A 304 14.81 -17.59 -41.80
CA ALA A 304 15.05 -18.86 -41.11
C ALA A 304 14.85 -18.85 -39.58
N LEU A 305 14.43 -17.74 -38.95
CA LEU A 305 14.44 -17.62 -37.48
C LEU A 305 13.08 -17.39 -36.78
N LEU A 306 11.96 -17.42 -37.49
CA LEU A 306 10.63 -17.14 -36.90
C LEU A 306 9.64 -18.29 -37.11
N LEU A 307 9.93 -19.48 -36.57
CA LEU A 307 8.91 -20.51 -36.33
C LEU A 307 9.40 -21.65 -35.41
N GLU A 308 9.84 -21.33 -34.19
CA GLU A 308 9.82 -22.31 -33.10
C GLU A 308 9.12 -21.70 -31.87
N LYS A 309 7.92 -22.21 -31.57
CA LYS A 309 7.29 -22.02 -30.26
C LYS A 309 8.10 -22.81 -29.24
N PRO A 310 8.67 -22.19 -28.19
CA PRO A 310 9.27 -22.97 -27.12
C PRO A 310 8.18 -23.74 -26.38
N SER A 311 8.33 -25.07 -26.33
CA SER A 311 7.56 -25.95 -25.45
C SER A 311 7.85 -25.58 -24.00
N GLN A 312 6.80 -25.26 -23.25
CA GLN A 312 6.89 -24.90 -21.82
C GLN A 312 7.58 -26.02 -21.02
N PRO A 313 8.52 -25.70 -20.11
CA PRO A 313 8.96 -26.66 -19.11
C PRO A 313 7.82 -26.92 -18.13
N HIS A 314 7.41 -28.18 -18.01
CA HIS A 314 6.52 -28.63 -16.93
C HIS A 314 7.21 -28.38 -15.58
N LEU A 315 6.70 -27.42 -14.81
CA LEU A 315 7.02 -27.27 -13.40
C LEU A 315 6.52 -28.51 -12.64
N GLY A 316 7.40 -29.09 -11.82
CA GLY A 316 7.14 -30.28 -11.02
C GLY A 316 5.99 -30.07 -10.03
N GLY A 317 5.25 -31.16 -9.77
CA GLY A 317 3.98 -31.14 -9.03
C GLY A 317 4.04 -30.55 -7.63
N MET A 318 3.01 -29.77 -7.29
CA MET A 318 2.70 -29.16 -5.99
C MET A 318 2.28 -30.21 -4.95
N ALA A 319 3.20 -31.06 -4.50
CA ALA A 319 2.90 -32.04 -3.46
C ALA A 319 3.09 -31.53 -2.01
N ASP A 320 3.64 -30.33 -1.78
CA ASP A 320 3.96 -29.82 -0.42
C ASP A 320 3.59 -28.33 -0.24
N ASP A 321 2.30 -27.98 -0.28
CA ASP A 321 1.86 -26.66 0.24
C ASP A 321 1.78 -26.74 1.78
N LYS A 322 2.80 -26.19 2.43
CA LYS A 322 2.91 -26.13 3.90
C LYS A 322 1.81 -25.32 4.56
N CYS A 323 1.04 -24.51 3.82
CA CYS A 323 -0.07 -23.74 4.38
C CYS A 323 -1.33 -24.57 4.61
N THR A 324 -1.44 -25.74 4.00
CA THR A 324 -2.59 -26.65 4.19
C THR A 324 -2.67 -27.27 5.58
N VAL A 325 -1.65 -27.08 6.43
CA VAL A 325 -1.63 -27.54 7.81
C VAL A 325 -2.51 -26.71 8.75
N HIS A 326 -2.91 -25.50 8.33
CA HIS A 326 -3.69 -24.58 9.14
C HIS A 326 -5.19 -24.84 8.96
N ALA A 327 -5.85 -25.18 10.05
CA ALA A 327 -7.25 -25.58 10.04
C ALA A 327 -8.24 -24.39 10.08
N ASP A 328 -7.74 -23.20 10.40
CA ASP A 328 -8.52 -21.97 10.56
C ASP A 328 -7.74 -20.73 10.07
N CYS A 329 -8.48 -19.64 9.89
CA CYS A 329 -7.96 -18.39 9.37
C CYS A 329 -6.89 -17.78 10.29
N ASP A 330 -7.06 -17.83 11.61
CA ASP A 330 -6.12 -17.23 12.56
C ASP A 330 -4.77 -17.94 12.55
N SER A 331 -4.75 -19.28 12.57
CA SER A 331 -3.51 -20.06 12.45
C SER A 331 -2.82 -19.85 11.10
N CYS A 332 -3.62 -19.75 10.03
CA CYS A 332 -3.13 -19.47 8.69
C CYS A 332 -2.40 -18.13 8.56
N ILE A 333 -3.04 -17.05 9.02
CA ILE A 333 -2.50 -15.69 8.90
C ILE A 333 -1.36 -15.45 9.88
N ASN A 334 -1.41 -16.12 11.04
CA ASN A 334 -0.34 -16.07 12.03
C ASN A 334 0.80 -17.06 11.76
N ASP A 335 0.81 -17.74 10.61
CA ASP A 335 1.89 -18.66 10.24
C ASP A 335 3.27 -17.98 10.39
N PRO A 336 4.24 -18.63 11.06
CA PRO A 336 5.55 -18.04 11.33
C PRO A 336 6.33 -17.64 10.08
N LEU A 337 6.08 -18.31 8.95
CA LEU A 337 6.76 -18.04 7.69
C LEU A 337 6.14 -16.83 6.96
N LYS A 338 4.95 -16.37 7.39
CA LYS A 338 4.23 -15.23 6.80
C LYS A 338 3.98 -15.35 5.30
N VAL A 339 3.99 -16.58 4.77
CA VAL A 339 3.72 -16.91 3.36
C VAL A 339 2.31 -17.42 3.13
N CYS A 340 1.52 -17.70 4.17
CA CYS A 340 0.17 -18.23 4.04
C CYS A 340 -0.89 -17.12 4.04
N GLY A 341 -1.95 -17.29 3.26
CA GLY A 341 -3.11 -16.40 3.25
C GLY A 341 -4.42 -17.16 3.14
N TRP A 342 -5.50 -16.55 3.62
CA TRP A 342 -6.82 -17.19 3.69
C TRP A 342 -7.73 -16.74 2.56
N CYS A 343 -8.30 -17.69 1.83
CA CYS A 343 -9.40 -17.48 0.87
C CYS A 343 -10.69 -18.06 1.45
N ASP A 344 -11.79 -17.30 1.41
CA ASP A 344 -13.10 -17.74 1.90
C ASP A 344 -13.77 -18.81 1.00
N GLY A 345 -13.10 -19.26 -0.07
CA GLY A 345 -13.54 -20.33 -0.96
C GLY A 345 -12.39 -21.09 -1.60
N VAL A 346 -12.58 -21.59 -2.82
CA VAL A 346 -11.60 -22.41 -3.54
C VAL A 346 -10.63 -21.52 -4.30
N ILE A 347 -9.34 -21.65 -3.98
CA ILE A 347 -8.28 -21.03 -4.79
C ILE A 347 -8.06 -21.88 -6.02
N THR A 348 -8.06 -21.27 -7.21
CA THR A 348 -7.61 -21.92 -8.44
C THR A 348 -6.26 -21.35 -8.87
N PHE A 349 -5.27 -22.22 -9.04
CA PHE A 349 -3.94 -21.84 -9.55
C PHE A 349 -3.92 -21.78 -11.07
N GLY A 350 -2.88 -21.16 -11.66
CA GLY A 350 -2.74 -21.03 -13.11
C GLY A 350 -2.72 -22.37 -13.88
N ASP A 351 -2.35 -23.46 -13.21
CA ASP A 351 -2.38 -24.84 -13.74
C ASP A 351 -3.74 -25.54 -13.56
N LYS A 352 -4.75 -24.83 -13.04
CA LYS A 352 -6.09 -25.32 -12.67
C LYS A 352 -6.14 -26.26 -11.47
N SER A 353 -5.04 -26.44 -10.73
CA SER A 353 -5.12 -27.08 -9.42
C SER A 353 -5.90 -26.20 -8.45
N THR A 354 -6.47 -26.82 -7.41
CA THR A 354 -7.30 -26.12 -6.42
C THR A 354 -6.83 -26.36 -5.00
N CYS A 355 -6.78 -25.30 -4.19
CA CYS A 355 -6.58 -25.37 -2.73
C CYS A 355 -7.85 -24.89 -2.01
N GLY A 356 -8.16 -25.46 -0.84
CA GLY A 356 -9.38 -25.14 -0.07
C GLY A 356 -10.67 -25.83 -0.55
N ALA A 357 -10.58 -26.95 -1.26
CA ALA A 357 -11.75 -27.70 -1.76
C ALA A 357 -12.66 -28.27 -0.65
N ASP A 358 -12.16 -28.33 0.59
CA ASP A 358 -12.92 -28.70 1.80
C ASP A 358 -13.60 -27.49 2.48
N GLY A 359 -13.47 -26.29 1.92
CA GLY A 359 -14.00 -25.05 2.48
C GLY A 359 -13.10 -24.41 3.54
N LYS A 360 -11.82 -24.79 3.62
CA LYS A 360 -10.81 -24.22 4.52
C LYS A 360 -9.63 -23.69 3.70
N GLY A 361 -9.68 -22.41 3.31
CA GLY A 361 -8.81 -21.87 2.27
C GLY A 361 -7.48 -21.30 2.73
N CYS A 362 -6.70 -22.00 3.56
CA CYS A 362 -5.31 -21.58 3.84
C CYS A 362 -4.34 -22.10 2.78
N CYS A 363 -3.71 -21.21 2.00
CA CYS A 363 -2.79 -21.60 0.93
C CYS A 363 -1.57 -20.66 0.86
N GLY A 364 -0.44 -21.17 0.36
CA GLY A 364 0.82 -20.43 0.28
C GLY A 364 0.88 -19.43 -0.88
N GLY A 365 1.03 -18.14 -0.56
CA GLY A 365 1.00 -17.01 -1.50
C GLY A 365 2.37 -16.47 -1.88
N ALA A 366 3.33 -17.30 -2.29
CA ALA A 366 4.64 -16.81 -2.74
C ALA A 366 4.79 -16.62 -4.27
N SER A 367 3.91 -17.16 -5.13
CA SER A 367 3.81 -16.77 -6.55
C SER A 367 2.76 -17.60 -7.29
N GLY A 368 1.73 -16.97 -7.87
CA GLY A 368 0.96 -17.58 -8.95
C GLY A 368 -0.48 -18.06 -8.66
N PHE A 369 -1.19 -17.53 -7.66
CA PHE A 369 -2.64 -17.76 -7.60
C PHE A 369 -3.35 -16.94 -8.70
N SER A 370 -4.31 -17.56 -9.39
CA SER A 370 -5.03 -16.92 -10.49
C SER A 370 -6.35 -16.30 -10.05
N LYS A 371 -7.01 -16.86 -9.02
CA LYS A 371 -8.28 -16.36 -8.47
C LYS A 371 -8.64 -17.01 -7.13
N CYS A 372 -9.10 -16.22 -6.17
CA CYS A 372 -9.97 -16.66 -5.07
C CYS A 372 -11.41 -16.41 -5.50
N ASP A 373 -12.26 -17.42 -5.44
CA ASP A 373 -13.65 -17.39 -5.92
C ASP A 373 -14.61 -16.56 -5.04
N LEU A 374 -14.23 -16.29 -3.78
CA LEU A 374 -14.96 -15.43 -2.85
C LEU A 374 -14.17 -14.18 -2.45
N ALA A 375 -13.30 -14.27 -1.45
CA ALA A 375 -12.49 -13.15 -0.95
C ALA A 375 -11.17 -13.67 -0.37
N TYR A 376 -10.06 -13.06 -0.78
CA TYR A 376 -8.74 -13.30 -0.19
C TYR A 376 -8.50 -12.27 0.91
N ARG A 377 -8.13 -12.72 2.12
CA ARG A 377 -8.03 -11.85 3.30
C ARG A 377 -6.68 -11.98 4.00
N LYS A 378 -6.26 -10.86 4.59
CA LYS A 378 -5.12 -10.75 5.52
C LYS A 378 -5.55 -10.57 6.98
N GLU A 379 -6.86 -10.52 7.25
CA GLU A 379 -7.46 -10.42 8.58
C GLU A 379 -8.73 -11.29 8.64
N CYS A 380 -8.97 -11.95 9.77
CA CYS A 380 -10.10 -12.87 9.95
C CYS A 380 -11.32 -12.14 10.54
N PRO A 381 -12.52 -12.25 9.93
CA PRO A 381 -13.72 -11.68 10.52
C PRO A 381 -14.10 -12.42 11.81
N VAL A 382 -14.43 -11.66 12.86
CA VAL A 382 -14.92 -12.17 14.15
C VAL A 382 -16.43 -11.97 14.27
N VAL A 383 -17.10 -12.87 15.00
CA VAL A 383 -18.52 -12.81 15.34
C VAL A 383 -18.66 -12.98 16.85
N CYS A 384 -19.58 -12.23 17.46
CA CYS A 384 -19.91 -12.39 18.88
C CYS A 384 -20.70 -13.68 19.10
N ASP A 385 -20.22 -14.54 20.00
CA ASP A 385 -20.95 -15.68 20.52
C ASP A 385 -21.85 -15.23 21.68
N TRP A 386 -23.15 -15.20 21.40
CA TRP A 386 -24.19 -14.75 22.33
C TRP A 386 -24.81 -15.88 23.16
N THR A 387 -24.22 -17.08 23.16
CA THR A 387 -24.70 -18.21 23.99
C THR A 387 -24.76 -17.84 25.49
N ASN A 388 -23.94 -16.88 25.94
CA ASN A 388 -24.11 -16.19 27.22
C ASN A 388 -24.42 -14.71 27.01
N TRP A 389 -25.70 -14.35 27.02
CA TRP A 389 -26.17 -12.97 26.79
C TRP A 389 -25.68 -11.95 27.83
N THR A 390 -25.30 -12.41 29.03
CA THR A 390 -24.70 -11.54 30.06
C THR A 390 -23.20 -11.33 29.90
N ASN A 391 -22.53 -12.14 29.07
CA ASN A 391 -21.10 -12.06 28.84
C ASN A 391 -20.74 -12.69 27.47
N PRO A 392 -21.04 -12.01 26.35
CA PRO A 392 -20.75 -12.53 25.03
C PRO A 392 -19.24 -12.63 24.80
N SER A 393 -18.78 -13.68 24.11
CA SER A 393 -17.37 -13.89 23.78
C SER A 393 -17.14 -13.78 22.27
N CYS A 394 -16.10 -13.06 21.83
CA CYS A 394 -15.79 -12.99 20.40
C CYS A 394 -15.10 -14.29 19.94
N ARG A 395 -15.52 -14.82 18.78
CA ARG A 395 -14.88 -15.96 18.11
C ARG A 395 -14.75 -15.70 16.60
N ALA A 396 -13.90 -16.46 15.90
CA ALA A 396 -13.84 -16.39 14.45
C ALA A 396 -15.20 -16.75 13.80
N ALA A 397 -15.56 -16.03 12.73
CA ALA A 397 -16.75 -16.31 11.94
C ALA A 397 -16.62 -17.69 11.26
N THR A 398 -17.69 -18.49 11.31
CA THR A 398 -17.74 -19.73 10.51
C THR A 398 -18.01 -19.40 9.05
N SER A 399 -17.61 -20.30 8.15
CA SER A 399 -17.87 -20.19 6.71
C SER A 399 -19.37 -20.09 6.35
N THR A 400 -20.26 -20.57 7.22
CA THR A 400 -21.73 -20.43 7.05
C THR A 400 -22.20 -19.03 7.46
N GLU A 401 -21.69 -18.47 8.55
CA GLU A 401 -22.02 -17.10 9.01
C GLU A 401 -21.56 -16.03 8.01
N ILE A 402 -20.40 -16.24 7.40
CA ILE A 402 -19.87 -15.37 6.33
C ILE A 402 -20.77 -15.42 5.09
N LYS A 403 -21.18 -16.61 4.65
CA LYS A 403 -22.08 -16.78 3.48
C LYS A 403 -23.44 -16.13 3.69
N ASN A 404 -23.94 -16.10 4.92
CA ASN A 404 -25.25 -15.54 5.25
C ASN A 404 -25.24 -14.01 5.44
N LYS A 405 -24.11 -13.33 5.20
CA LYS A 405 -23.95 -11.89 5.43
C LYS A 405 -24.33 -11.47 6.86
N VAL A 406 -24.06 -12.31 7.84
CA VAL A 406 -24.19 -11.91 9.25
C VAL A 406 -23.35 -10.65 9.44
N GLN A 407 -23.91 -9.61 10.05
CA GLN A 407 -23.21 -8.34 10.27
C GLN A 407 -21.89 -8.64 10.99
N THR A 408 -20.78 -8.55 10.27
CA THR A 408 -19.44 -8.57 10.84
C THR A 408 -19.23 -7.20 11.46
N PHE A 409 -19.15 -7.14 12.78
CA PHE A 409 -18.79 -5.91 13.47
C PHE A 409 -17.30 -5.66 13.27
N PRO A 410 -16.89 -4.48 12.75
CA PRO A 410 -15.48 -4.16 12.61
C PRO A 410 -14.74 -4.14 13.95
N ASP A 411 -15.44 -3.85 15.05
CA ASP A 411 -14.85 -3.78 16.39
C ASP A 411 -15.76 -4.45 17.43
N CYS A 412 -15.28 -5.53 18.07
CA CYS A 412 -15.79 -5.92 19.38
C CYS A 412 -15.62 -4.80 20.43
N GLU A 413 -14.83 -3.74 20.13
CA GLU A 413 -14.63 -2.58 21.01
C GLU A 413 -15.85 -1.65 21.10
N THR A 414 -16.74 -1.60 20.11
CA THR A 414 -17.90 -0.69 20.16
C THR A 414 -19.01 -1.16 21.12
N ILE A 415 -19.01 -2.44 21.49
CA ILE A 415 -19.95 -3.05 22.46
C ILE A 415 -19.38 -3.01 23.89
N ALA A 416 -18.05 -2.86 24.03
CA ALA A 416 -17.35 -2.80 25.32
C ALA A 416 -17.61 -1.59 26.25
N PRO A 417 -18.23 -0.45 25.86
CA PRO A 417 -18.43 0.66 26.79
C PRO A 417 -19.35 0.35 27.99
N TRP A 418 -20.12 -0.74 27.92
CA TRP A 418 -21.03 -1.17 28.99
C TRP A 418 -20.35 -2.11 30.02
N CYS A 419 -19.09 -2.48 29.79
CA CYS A 419 -18.29 -3.31 30.70
C CYS A 419 -17.34 -2.48 31.59
N LYS A 420 -17.86 -1.48 32.31
CA LYS A 420 -17.09 -0.91 33.42
C LYS A 420 -17.15 -1.86 34.62
N TYR A 421 -16.09 -2.65 34.81
CA TYR A 421 -15.80 -3.26 36.11
C TYR A 421 -15.72 -2.14 37.16
N THR A 422 -16.52 -2.25 38.22
CA THR A 422 -16.43 -1.35 39.38
C THR A 422 -15.30 -1.85 40.27
N PHE A 423 -14.15 -1.17 40.23
CA PHE A 423 -13.05 -1.41 41.15
C PHE A 423 -13.22 -0.57 42.43
N GLY A 424 -12.95 -1.17 43.58
CA GLY A 424 -12.82 -0.48 44.86
C GLY A 424 -11.35 -0.21 45.19
N HIS A 425 -11.07 0.80 46.00
CA HIS A 425 -9.70 1.16 46.40
C HIS A 425 -9.52 0.90 47.90
N PHE A 426 -8.42 0.26 48.32
CA PHE A 426 -8.11 0.02 49.74
C PHE A 426 -6.71 0.50 50.11
N CYS A 427 -6.54 1.10 51.30
CA CYS A 427 -5.24 1.59 51.77
C CYS A 427 -4.53 0.46 52.55
N ASN A 428 -3.53 -0.17 51.93
CA ASN A 428 -2.75 -1.23 52.53
C ASN A 428 -1.76 -0.66 53.55
N ARG A 429 -1.96 -0.98 54.83
CA ARG A 429 -1.15 -0.48 55.96
C ARG A 429 -0.10 -1.47 56.47
N THR A 430 0.18 -2.54 55.71
CA THR A 430 1.25 -3.48 56.09
C THR A 430 2.66 -2.88 56.00
N ASP A 431 2.83 -1.76 55.30
CA ASP A 431 4.06 -0.96 55.31
C ASP A 431 3.88 0.25 56.26
N PRO A 432 4.57 0.28 57.43
CA PRO A 432 4.45 1.36 58.40
C PRO A 432 5.07 2.69 57.95
N VAL A 433 5.76 2.74 56.81
CA VAL A 433 6.47 3.95 56.33
C VAL A 433 5.75 4.63 55.17
N ALA A 434 4.94 3.90 54.39
CA ALA A 434 4.13 4.47 53.31
C ALA A 434 2.91 3.59 52.99
N PRO A 435 1.70 3.93 53.49
CA PRO A 435 0.49 3.22 53.11
C PRO A 435 0.25 3.39 51.60
N GLN A 436 0.08 2.30 50.86
CA GLN A 436 -0.21 2.34 49.42
C GLN A 436 -1.69 2.07 49.17
N CYS A 437 -2.30 2.84 48.28
CA CYS A 437 -3.65 2.57 47.84
C CYS A 437 -3.62 1.55 46.71
N VAL A 438 -4.33 0.43 46.88
CA VAL A 438 -4.33 -0.70 45.96
C VAL A 438 -5.74 -0.90 45.42
N GLU A 439 -5.86 -1.07 44.10
CA GLU A 439 -7.13 -1.27 43.41
C GLU A 439 -7.52 -2.77 43.50
N VAL A 440 -8.73 -3.05 43.97
CA VAL A 440 -9.25 -4.41 44.20
C VAL A 440 -10.66 -4.54 43.63
N THR A 441 -11.03 -5.76 43.22
CA THR A 441 -12.39 -6.02 42.70
C THR A 441 -13.44 -5.89 43.81
N LYS A 442 -14.69 -5.58 43.45
CA LYS A 442 -15.80 -5.44 44.41
C LYS A 442 -15.94 -6.65 45.35
N GLU A 443 -15.84 -7.88 44.81
CA GLU A 443 -15.92 -9.11 45.60
C GLU A 443 -14.71 -9.32 46.53
N GLN A 444 -13.53 -8.79 46.20
CA GLN A 444 -12.38 -8.77 47.10
C GLN A 444 -12.53 -7.70 48.19
N CYS A 445 -13.12 -6.55 47.86
CA CYS A 445 -13.36 -5.46 48.81
C CYS A 445 -14.40 -5.87 49.87
N GLU A 446 -15.49 -6.54 49.47
CA GLU A 446 -16.52 -7.04 50.39
C GLU A 446 -16.01 -8.11 51.38
N ARG A 447 -14.88 -8.77 51.06
CA ARG A 447 -14.22 -9.76 51.94
C ARG A 447 -13.07 -9.17 52.78
N THR A 448 -12.70 -7.92 52.58
CA THR A 448 -11.55 -7.27 53.22
C THR A 448 -12.01 -6.26 54.28
N PRO A 449 -11.81 -6.52 55.58
CA PRO A 449 -12.25 -5.62 56.64
C PRO A 449 -11.66 -4.21 56.49
N GLY A 450 -12.52 -3.19 56.33
CA GLY A 450 -12.12 -1.78 56.20
C GLY A 450 -12.02 -1.25 54.76
N CYS A 451 -12.37 -2.05 53.76
CA CYS A 451 -12.49 -1.60 52.36
C CYS A 451 -13.87 -0.94 52.11
N ASP A 452 -13.91 0.22 51.46
CA ASP A 452 -15.14 0.97 51.15
C ASP A 452 -15.26 1.19 49.64
N VAL A 453 -16.24 0.51 49.03
CA VAL A 453 -16.49 0.54 47.58
C VAL A 453 -17.07 1.88 47.08
N ASN A 454 -17.50 2.77 47.98
CA ASN A 454 -18.18 4.01 47.60
C ASN A 454 -17.33 5.28 47.79
N ASN A 455 -16.05 5.15 48.16
CA ASN A 455 -15.15 6.28 48.36
C ASN A 455 -14.10 6.38 47.23
N PRO A 456 -14.35 7.16 46.16
CA PRO A 456 -13.50 7.18 44.96
C PRO A 456 -12.16 7.90 45.16
N ASN A 457 -11.92 8.57 46.29
CA ASN A 457 -10.70 9.33 46.53
C ASN A 457 -9.97 8.83 47.77
N CYS A 458 -8.92 8.04 47.55
CA CYS A 458 -7.98 7.56 48.56
C CYS A 458 -7.07 8.68 49.13
N GLY A 459 -7.57 9.92 49.23
CA GLY A 459 -6.75 11.13 49.21
C GLY A 459 -6.29 11.70 50.56
N ASN A 460 -7.05 11.56 51.67
CA ASN A 460 -6.83 12.47 52.81
C ASN A 460 -6.52 11.85 54.17
N ASN A 461 -6.56 10.52 54.35
CA ASN A 461 -6.39 9.89 55.68
C ASN A 461 -5.31 8.77 55.76
N CYS A 462 -4.34 8.76 54.85
CA CYS A 462 -3.18 7.85 54.91
C CYS A 462 -1.86 8.59 55.20
N THR A 463 -1.84 9.47 56.22
CA THR A 463 -0.63 10.18 56.67
C THR A 463 -0.21 9.81 58.09
N ALA A 464 1.01 9.29 58.22
CA ALA A 464 1.77 9.28 59.47
C ALA A 464 2.61 10.58 59.57
N PRO A 465 2.95 11.09 60.77
CA PRO A 465 3.63 12.37 60.92
C PRO A 465 5.11 12.28 60.51
N THR A 466 5.57 13.26 59.73
CA THR A 466 6.91 13.33 59.12
C THR A 466 7.99 13.92 60.04
N PRO A 467 9.21 13.33 60.08
CA PRO A 467 10.45 14.06 60.33
C PRO A 467 11.00 14.68 59.02
N PRO A 468 11.92 15.66 59.09
CA PRO A 468 12.37 16.42 57.93
C PRO A 468 13.07 15.56 56.86
N PRO A 469 12.95 15.90 55.56
CA PRO A 469 13.34 15.02 54.47
C PRO A 469 14.87 14.91 54.32
N PRO A 470 15.41 13.70 54.12
CA PRO A 470 16.82 13.52 53.83
C PRO A 470 17.16 14.06 52.43
N THR A 471 18.37 14.61 52.30
CA THR A 471 18.94 15.15 51.05
C THR A 471 18.86 14.12 49.92
N GLN A 472 18.10 14.42 48.87
CA GLN A 472 17.93 13.56 47.69
C GLN A 472 18.99 13.89 46.63
N LEU A 473 19.61 12.86 46.04
CA LEU A 473 20.62 12.98 44.99
C LEU A 473 20.03 12.62 43.63
N PHE A 474 20.45 13.33 42.59
CA PHE A 474 20.09 13.07 41.20
C PHE A 474 21.37 13.12 40.33
N TYR A 475 21.41 12.37 39.23
CA TYR A 475 22.49 12.49 38.23
C TYR A 475 21.95 12.31 36.81
N CYS A 476 22.67 12.85 35.82
CA CYS A 476 22.35 12.63 34.40
C CYS A 476 22.87 11.24 34.00
N ASP A 477 21.98 10.40 33.48
CA ASP A 477 22.38 9.16 32.82
C ASP A 477 22.74 9.47 31.37
N GLU A 478 24.05 9.52 31.09
CA GLU A 478 24.58 9.79 29.75
C GLU A 478 24.24 8.69 28.74
N ALA A 479 23.97 7.45 29.20
CA ALA A 479 23.66 6.33 28.32
C ALA A 479 22.16 6.24 27.99
N GLY A 480 21.30 6.51 28.97
CA GLY A 480 19.83 6.40 28.84
C GLY A 480 19.10 7.69 28.47
N GLY A 481 19.76 8.84 28.49
CA GLY A 481 19.14 10.12 28.14
C GLY A 481 18.06 10.54 29.13
N GLY A 482 18.46 10.91 30.34
CA GLY A 482 17.53 11.50 31.30
C GLY A 482 18.11 11.65 32.70
N CYS A 483 17.38 12.37 33.54
CA CYS A 483 17.67 12.48 34.96
C CYS A 483 17.28 11.17 35.67
N LYS A 484 18.24 10.55 36.36
CA LYS A 484 17.97 9.43 37.27
C LYS A 484 17.93 9.95 38.71
N GLY A 485 16.89 9.55 39.44
CA GLY A 485 16.66 9.90 40.84
C GLY A 485 15.16 10.08 41.15
N PRO A 486 14.81 10.42 42.41
CA PRO A 486 15.71 10.70 43.53
C PRO A 486 16.37 9.44 44.10
N PHE A 487 17.64 9.54 44.47
CA PHE A 487 18.39 8.50 45.18
C PHE A 487 18.76 8.92 46.60
N THR A 488 18.79 7.95 47.52
CA THR A 488 19.43 8.09 48.82
C THR A 488 20.95 7.95 48.70
N ASN A 489 21.71 8.39 49.70
CA ASN A 489 23.16 8.13 49.77
C ASN A 489 23.53 6.64 49.61
N LYS A 490 22.67 5.74 50.09
CA LYS A 490 22.90 4.29 50.01
C LYS A 490 22.66 3.75 48.60
N THR A 491 21.58 4.16 47.94
CA THR A 491 21.29 3.76 46.56
C THR A 491 22.24 4.41 45.57
N CYS A 492 22.66 5.65 45.80
CA CYS A 492 23.69 6.32 45.02
C CYS A 492 25.05 5.62 45.13
N ALA A 493 25.44 5.13 46.30
CA ALA A 493 26.69 4.38 46.46
C ALA A 493 26.70 3.02 45.74
N ALA A 494 25.51 2.47 45.40
CA ALA A 494 25.37 1.23 44.65
C ALA A 494 25.36 1.44 43.13
N ASP A 495 25.11 2.67 42.66
CA ASP A 495 25.15 3.02 41.25
C ASP A 495 26.53 3.57 40.87
N PRO A 496 27.31 2.89 40.01
CA PRO A 496 28.67 3.31 39.66
C PRO A 496 28.74 4.71 39.03
N MET A 497 27.64 5.21 38.46
CA MET A 497 27.57 6.51 37.80
C MET A 497 27.08 7.64 38.71
N CYS A 498 26.56 7.32 39.90
CA CYS A 498 26.09 8.33 40.84
C CYS A 498 27.26 8.96 41.62
N SER A 499 27.71 10.13 41.15
CA SER A 499 28.75 10.94 41.79
C SER A 499 28.18 11.78 42.94
N LYS A 500 28.75 11.67 44.15
CA LYS A 500 28.39 12.49 45.35
C LYS A 500 28.63 14.00 45.19
N LYS A 501 29.05 14.48 44.01
CA LYS A 501 29.42 15.87 43.75
C LYS A 501 28.33 16.73 43.08
N ASN A 502 27.12 16.25 42.82
CA ASN A 502 26.14 17.05 42.07
C ASN A 502 24.79 17.31 42.75
N THR A 503 24.21 18.41 42.28
CA THR A 503 23.28 19.37 42.88
C THR A 503 21.88 18.85 43.23
N THR A 504 21.18 19.62 44.08
CA THR A 504 19.81 19.39 44.57
C THR A 504 18.71 19.36 43.48
N SER A 505 19.05 19.58 42.20
CA SER A 505 18.16 19.31 41.09
C SER A 505 18.97 18.84 39.87
N CYS A 506 18.45 17.81 39.21
CA CYS A 506 18.87 17.42 37.87
C CYS A 506 17.93 18.12 36.90
N ASP A 507 18.46 19.05 36.11
CA ASP A 507 17.69 19.78 35.12
C ASP A 507 17.59 18.92 33.85
N PRO A 508 16.41 18.38 33.50
CA PRO A 508 16.25 17.50 32.34
C PRO A 508 16.59 18.21 31.02
N THR A 509 16.63 19.55 30.99
CA THR A 509 17.08 20.31 29.81
C THR A 509 18.60 20.30 29.62
N LYS A 510 19.37 19.92 30.65
CA LYS A 510 20.83 19.78 30.59
C LYS A 510 21.29 18.33 30.40
N CYS A 511 20.41 17.36 30.64
CA CYS A 511 20.69 15.94 30.48
C CYS A 511 20.10 15.42 29.16
N SER A 512 20.54 15.96 28.02
CA SER A 512 20.21 15.38 26.72
C SER A 512 21.20 14.25 26.44
N ALA A 513 20.71 13.02 26.17
CA ALA A 513 21.57 12.00 25.59
C ALA A 513 22.21 12.55 24.33
N THR A 514 23.46 12.16 24.09
CA THR A 514 24.04 12.36 22.76
C THR A 514 23.18 11.55 21.80
N VAL A 515 22.55 12.24 20.86
CA VAL A 515 21.77 11.62 19.80
C VAL A 515 22.66 11.51 18.58
N SER A 516 22.68 10.31 18.02
CA SER A 516 23.35 10.04 16.77
C SER A 516 22.36 9.41 15.80
N TYR A 517 22.69 9.38 14.53
CA TYR A 517 21.85 8.84 13.47
C TYR A 517 22.59 7.71 12.81
N VAL A 518 21.93 6.57 12.64
CA VAL A 518 22.48 5.39 11.98
C VAL A 518 21.66 5.13 10.73
N CYS A 519 22.35 4.88 9.62
CA CYS A 519 21.71 4.43 8.40
C CYS A 519 21.25 2.99 8.56
N ASP A 520 19.95 2.76 8.50
CA ASP A 520 19.38 1.43 8.35
C ASP A 520 19.65 0.95 6.91
N LYS A 521 20.43 -0.12 6.75
CA LYS A 521 20.88 -0.59 5.44
C LYS A 521 19.79 -1.25 4.59
N ASP A 522 18.69 -1.67 5.20
CA ASP A 522 17.62 -2.36 4.50
C ASP A 522 16.56 -1.37 4.00
N SER A 523 16.32 -0.30 4.77
CA SER A 523 15.36 0.75 4.45
C SER A 523 15.99 2.02 3.89
N PHE A 524 17.32 2.15 3.95
CA PHE A 524 18.09 3.36 3.63
C PHE A 524 17.51 4.61 4.30
N LYS A 525 17.09 4.45 5.55
CA LYS A 525 16.55 5.54 6.37
C LYS A 525 17.44 5.77 7.59
N CYS A 526 17.64 7.04 7.89
CA CYS A 526 18.35 7.45 9.07
C CYS A 526 17.46 7.30 10.30
N THR A 527 17.87 6.42 11.20
CA THR A 527 17.19 6.22 12.48
C THR A 527 17.99 6.91 13.57
N GLN A 528 17.30 7.69 14.41
CA GLN A 528 17.90 8.33 15.56
C GLN A 528 18.15 7.26 16.64
N VAL A 529 19.38 7.20 17.14
CA VAL A 529 19.77 6.33 18.25
C VAL A 529 20.31 7.17 19.40
N ALA A 530 19.82 6.91 20.61
CA ALA A 530 20.25 7.57 21.83
C ALA A 530 21.42 6.81 22.47
N GLY A 531 22.38 7.57 23.04
CA GLY A 531 23.48 7.01 23.82
C GLY A 531 24.83 7.15 23.14
N LYS A 532 25.76 6.23 23.42
CA LYS A 532 27.10 6.25 22.84
C LYS A 532 27.00 6.03 21.31
N PRO A 533 27.52 6.94 20.47
CA PRO A 533 27.44 6.81 19.01
C PRO A 533 28.01 5.47 18.53
N PRO A 534 27.22 4.63 17.83
CA PRO A 534 27.75 3.45 17.15
C PRO A 534 28.84 3.82 16.15
N ALA A 535 29.72 2.87 15.79
CA ALA A 535 30.62 3.07 14.67
C ALA A 535 29.80 3.36 13.40
N HIS A 536 30.21 4.35 12.60
CA HIS A 536 29.49 4.84 11.41
C HIS A 536 28.16 5.56 11.68
N SER A 537 27.97 6.14 12.87
CA SER A 537 26.84 7.02 13.16
C SER A 537 27.19 8.49 12.91
N PHE A 538 26.17 9.30 12.64
CA PHE A 538 26.28 10.72 12.32
C PHE A 538 25.73 11.57 13.47
N ASN A 539 26.27 12.77 13.65
CA ASN A 539 25.83 13.70 14.70
C ASN A 539 24.52 14.45 14.36
N THR A 540 24.08 14.41 13.10
CA THR A 540 22.86 15.07 12.62
C THR A 540 22.12 14.15 11.66
N SER A 541 20.78 14.28 11.60
CA SER A 541 19.97 13.52 10.64
C SER A 541 20.41 13.86 9.22
N LYS A 542 20.66 15.15 8.94
CA LYS A 542 21.12 15.63 7.64
C LYS A 542 22.40 14.96 7.16
N ALA A 543 23.44 14.88 8.01
CA ALA A 543 24.69 14.22 7.62
C ALA A 543 24.51 12.70 7.39
N CYS A 544 23.60 12.07 8.13
CA CYS A 544 23.20 10.69 7.87
C CYS A 544 22.45 10.60 6.54
N GLU A 545 21.46 11.45 6.28
CA GLU A 545 20.65 11.43 5.06
C GLU A 545 21.50 11.70 3.81
N GLU A 546 22.54 12.54 3.92
CA GLU A 546 23.54 12.77 2.87
C GLU A 546 24.39 11.53 2.54
N THR A 547 24.41 10.51 3.41
CA THR A 547 25.24 9.30 3.27
C THR A 547 24.44 7.99 3.27
N CYS A 548 23.16 8.05 3.65
CA CYS A 548 22.26 6.92 3.79
C CYS A 548 21.33 6.82 2.60
N TYR A 549 21.88 6.36 1.49
CA TYR A 549 21.15 6.09 0.25
C TYR A 549 21.41 4.65 -0.18
N ASP A 550 20.50 4.13 -1.00
CA ASP A 550 20.64 2.84 -1.63
C ASP A 550 21.84 2.86 -2.59
N ASN A 551 23.00 2.42 -2.13
CA ASN A 551 24.15 2.22 -3.01
C ASN A 551 24.15 0.83 -3.65
N ASP A 552 23.08 0.05 -3.50
CA ASP A 552 22.98 -1.26 -4.11
C ASP A 552 22.65 -1.13 -5.60
N VAL A 553 23.67 -1.40 -6.41
CA VAL A 553 23.55 -1.54 -7.85
C VAL A 553 23.15 -2.95 -8.26
N ALA A 554 23.03 -3.90 -7.33
CA ALA A 554 22.66 -5.28 -7.62
C ALA A 554 21.30 -5.36 -8.33
N GLY A 555 21.19 -6.35 -9.21
CA GLY A 555 19.98 -6.62 -9.97
C GLY A 555 20.22 -6.68 -11.47
N VAL A 556 19.12 -6.85 -12.19
CA VAL A 556 19.09 -6.84 -13.66
C VAL A 556 18.56 -5.50 -14.12
N TRP A 557 19.34 -4.84 -14.96
CA TRP A 557 19.02 -3.53 -15.49
C TRP A 557 19.00 -3.59 -17.01
N ARG A 558 18.10 -2.81 -17.61
CA ARG A 558 18.07 -2.56 -19.04
C ARG A 558 18.32 -1.09 -19.28
N GLY A 559 19.04 -0.74 -20.33
CA GLY A 559 19.37 0.66 -20.53
C GLY A 559 19.64 1.04 -21.97
N ILE A 560 19.70 2.36 -22.15
CA ILE A 560 20.05 3.00 -23.41
C ILE A 560 21.30 3.85 -23.20
N ARG A 561 22.19 3.84 -24.19
CA ARG A 561 23.36 4.73 -24.25
C ARG A 561 22.94 6.12 -24.74
N ILE A 562 23.37 7.21 -24.09
CA ILE A 562 22.88 8.58 -24.32
C ILE A 562 23.95 9.63 -24.67
N ASP A 563 25.25 9.27 -24.72
CA ASP A 563 26.37 10.19 -24.98
C ASP A 563 26.44 10.81 -26.39
N ASN A 564 27.34 11.80 -26.55
CA ASN A 564 27.60 12.47 -27.81
C ASN A 564 28.38 11.54 -28.75
N GLY A 565 27.65 10.76 -29.53
CA GLY A 565 28.19 9.66 -30.32
C GLY A 565 27.46 8.35 -30.10
N PHE A 566 26.41 8.35 -29.28
CA PHE A 566 25.61 7.17 -29.03
C PHE A 566 25.19 6.52 -30.35
N VAL A 567 25.34 5.21 -30.35
CA VAL A 567 24.79 4.36 -31.39
C VAL A 567 23.51 3.79 -30.81
N VAL A 568 22.43 3.86 -31.58
CA VAL A 568 21.17 3.28 -31.12
C VAL A 568 21.36 1.79 -30.86
N ASP A 569 21.12 1.41 -29.60
CA ASP A 569 21.39 0.09 -29.02
C ASP A 569 20.71 0.00 -27.66
N GLU A 570 20.27 -1.20 -27.31
CA GLU A 570 19.77 -1.57 -25.99
C GLU A 570 20.84 -2.39 -25.27
N TRP A 571 21.00 -2.14 -23.98
CA TRP A 571 21.99 -2.82 -23.15
C TRP A 571 21.33 -3.53 -21.98
N ASP A 572 21.74 -4.76 -21.75
CA ASP A 572 21.40 -5.50 -20.53
C ASP A 572 22.58 -5.46 -19.58
N PHE A 573 22.34 -5.19 -18.31
CA PHE A 573 23.32 -5.29 -17.23
C PHE A 573 22.80 -6.24 -16.16
N LYS A 574 23.73 -6.97 -15.54
CA LYS A 574 23.48 -7.73 -14.33
C LYS A 574 24.62 -7.51 -13.36
N PHE A 575 24.30 -6.90 -12.22
CA PHE A 575 25.19 -6.76 -11.08
C PHE A 575 24.79 -7.81 -10.04
N SER A 576 25.75 -8.58 -9.53
CA SER A 576 25.51 -9.46 -8.37
C SER A 576 25.46 -8.64 -7.08
N GLU A 577 25.24 -9.28 -5.94
CA GLU A 577 25.41 -8.63 -4.64
C GLU A 577 26.84 -8.12 -4.44
N LEU A 578 26.99 -7.06 -3.65
CA LEU A 578 28.24 -6.30 -3.45
C LEU A 578 29.44 -7.12 -2.95
N ALA A 579 29.22 -8.17 -2.16
CA ALA A 579 30.29 -8.98 -1.59
C ALA A 579 31.00 -9.79 -2.70
N GLY A 580 32.09 -9.23 -3.25
CA GLY A 580 32.75 -9.79 -4.43
C GLY A 580 32.01 -9.48 -5.74
N GLY A 581 31.31 -8.34 -5.79
CA GLY A 581 30.45 -7.90 -6.89
C GLY A 581 30.97 -8.26 -8.27
N THR A 582 30.16 -8.97 -9.03
CA THR A 582 30.39 -9.30 -10.44
C THR A 582 29.41 -8.52 -11.29
N VAL A 583 29.85 -8.11 -12.48
CA VAL A 583 29.02 -7.44 -13.46
C VAL A 583 29.16 -8.13 -14.80
N THR A 584 28.03 -8.38 -15.46
CA THR A 584 27.96 -8.78 -16.86
C THR A 584 27.07 -7.80 -17.59
N TYR A 585 27.50 -7.31 -18.75
CA TYR A 585 26.66 -6.47 -19.59
C TYR A 585 26.81 -6.78 -21.07
N LYS A 586 25.74 -6.60 -21.83
CA LYS A 586 25.63 -7.06 -23.22
C LYS A 586 24.98 -6.00 -24.10
N SER A 587 25.63 -5.70 -25.23
CA SER A 587 25.01 -4.95 -26.33
C SER A 587 24.04 -5.85 -27.07
N LYS A 588 22.78 -5.43 -27.23
CA LYS A 588 21.79 -6.17 -28.02
C LYS A 588 22.08 -6.07 -29.51
N LYS A 589 22.60 -4.95 -29.97
CA LYS A 589 22.92 -4.71 -31.37
C LYS A 589 24.11 -5.54 -31.86
N THR A 590 25.20 -5.57 -31.10
CA THR A 590 26.42 -6.29 -31.51
C THR A 590 26.48 -7.70 -30.96
N GLY A 591 25.71 -8.00 -29.90
CA GLY A 591 25.80 -9.26 -29.16
C GLY A 591 27.05 -9.37 -28.29
N THR A 592 27.89 -8.33 -28.23
CA THR A 592 29.12 -8.31 -27.44
C THR A 592 28.79 -8.38 -25.95
N ILE A 593 29.44 -9.30 -25.23
CA ILE A 593 29.30 -9.47 -23.79
C ILE A 593 30.59 -9.04 -23.12
N PHE A 594 30.44 -8.23 -22.08
CA PHE A 594 31.49 -7.82 -21.17
C PHE A 594 31.20 -8.45 -19.81
N SER A 595 32.25 -8.88 -19.10
CA SER A 595 32.11 -9.46 -17.76
C SER A 595 33.33 -9.13 -16.92
N GLY A 596 33.13 -8.91 -15.63
CA GLY A 596 34.18 -8.51 -14.70
C GLY A 596 33.70 -8.48 -13.25
N THR A 597 34.52 -7.89 -12.40
CA THR A 597 34.14 -7.52 -11.02
C THR A 597 33.87 -6.03 -10.94
N TYR A 598 33.05 -5.60 -9.98
CA TYR A 598 32.82 -4.19 -9.71
C TYR A 598 33.03 -3.85 -8.23
N GLU A 599 33.45 -2.61 -8.00
CA GLU A 599 33.63 -2.03 -6.66
C GLU A 599 33.00 -0.63 -6.66
N ILE A 600 32.21 -0.34 -5.62
CA ILE A 600 31.67 1.00 -5.37
C ILE A 600 32.65 1.76 -4.50
N GLY A 601 33.13 2.88 -5.02
CA GLY A 601 34.07 3.77 -4.36
C GLY A 601 33.40 4.92 -3.62
N ASP A 602 34.21 5.92 -3.30
CA ASP A 602 33.78 7.12 -2.59
C ASP A 602 32.81 7.98 -3.43
N PRO A 603 32.02 8.87 -2.77
CA PRO A 603 31.27 9.91 -3.46
C PRO A 603 32.18 10.67 -4.44
N ALA A 604 31.72 10.80 -5.68
CA ALA A 604 32.43 11.55 -6.70
C ALA A 604 32.14 13.05 -6.55
N SER A 605 33.10 13.88 -6.94
CA SER A 605 33.03 15.34 -6.77
C SER A 605 32.11 16.04 -7.79
N ASP A 606 31.12 15.35 -8.36
CA ASP A 606 30.14 16.01 -9.23
C ASP A 606 29.27 16.94 -8.37
N GLN A 607 29.47 18.25 -8.52
CA GLN A 607 28.78 19.23 -7.69
C GLN A 607 27.28 19.30 -7.97
N GLN A 608 26.81 18.71 -9.07
CA GLN A 608 25.42 18.81 -9.48
C GLN A 608 24.60 17.60 -9.02
N PHE A 609 25.20 16.41 -8.91
CA PHE A 609 24.51 15.16 -8.58
C PHE A 609 25.31 14.36 -7.55
N SER A 610 24.60 13.76 -6.59
CA SER A 610 25.19 12.84 -5.61
C SER A 610 25.57 11.53 -6.29
N SER A 611 26.72 11.54 -6.94
CA SER A 611 27.26 10.39 -7.67
C SER A 611 28.35 9.67 -6.87
N TYR A 612 28.57 8.41 -7.23
CA TYR A 612 29.58 7.53 -6.65
C TYR A 612 30.52 7.05 -7.73
N THR A 613 31.76 6.75 -7.35
CA THR A 613 32.69 6.10 -8.26
C THR A 613 32.30 4.63 -8.42
N LEU A 614 32.15 4.15 -9.67
CA LEU A 614 32.01 2.71 -9.97
C LEU A 614 33.26 2.24 -10.70
N THR A 615 33.99 1.29 -10.12
CA THR A 615 35.16 0.67 -10.77
C THR A 615 34.79 -0.71 -11.27
N ILE A 616 34.84 -0.93 -12.58
CA ILE A 616 34.64 -2.25 -13.22
C ILE A 616 35.98 -2.77 -13.71
N LYS A 617 36.42 -3.92 -13.20
CA LYS A 617 37.61 -4.64 -13.69
C LYS A 617 37.14 -5.77 -14.59
N LEU A 618 37.28 -5.59 -15.91
CA LEU A 618 36.88 -6.57 -16.90
C LEU A 618 37.77 -7.81 -16.83
N SER A 619 37.21 -8.95 -17.24
CA SER A 619 37.93 -10.23 -17.39
C SER A 619 39.07 -10.16 -18.42
N THR A 620 39.08 -9.15 -19.29
CA THR A 620 40.19 -8.82 -20.19
C THR A 620 41.39 -8.19 -19.47
N GLY A 621 41.22 -7.73 -18.23
CA GLY A 621 42.20 -7.00 -17.43
C GLY A 621 42.04 -5.47 -17.48
N GLU A 622 41.19 -4.96 -18.36
CA GLU A 622 40.89 -3.52 -18.45
C GLU A 622 40.12 -3.03 -17.22
N THR A 623 40.44 -1.82 -16.75
CA THR A 623 39.75 -1.19 -15.63
C THR A 623 38.98 0.03 -16.11
N LEU A 624 37.66 0.03 -15.95
CA LEU A 624 36.78 1.14 -16.28
C LEU A 624 36.37 1.84 -14.99
N VAL A 625 36.78 3.10 -14.82
CA VAL A 625 36.41 3.90 -13.65
C VAL A 625 35.40 4.96 -14.09
N GLY A 626 34.18 4.81 -13.60
CA GLY A 626 33.04 5.62 -13.95
C GLY A 626 32.35 6.26 -12.77
N LEU A 627 31.20 6.87 -13.06
CA LEU A 627 30.28 7.47 -12.11
C LEU A 627 28.95 6.74 -12.19
N TYR A 628 28.27 6.58 -11.06
CA TYR A 628 26.87 6.20 -11.08
C TYR A 628 26.03 6.97 -10.06
N ASP A 629 24.74 7.09 -10.35
CA ASP A 629 23.70 7.65 -9.49
C ASP A 629 22.43 6.82 -9.71
N ASN A 630 21.93 6.20 -8.65
CA ASN A 630 20.75 5.33 -8.65
C ASN A 630 19.65 5.82 -7.70
N GLN A 631 19.66 7.11 -7.34
CA GLN A 631 18.73 7.66 -6.36
C GLN A 631 17.33 7.94 -6.93
N ASP A 632 17.21 8.02 -8.26
CA ASP A 632 15.96 8.33 -8.92
C ASP A 632 15.09 7.11 -9.12
N GLN A 633 13.79 7.26 -8.83
CA GLN A 633 12.78 6.24 -9.07
C GLN A 633 11.48 6.84 -9.58
N GLY A 634 10.80 6.09 -10.44
CA GLY A 634 9.42 6.30 -10.85
C GLY A 634 8.46 5.40 -10.04
N PRO A 635 7.17 5.34 -10.40
CA PRO A 635 6.19 4.48 -9.76
C PRO A 635 6.38 2.98 -10.07
N ILE A 636 7.11 2.65 -11.14
CA ILE A 636 7.26 1.28 -11.65
C ILE A 636 8.72 0.82 -11.61
N THR A 637 9.65 1.74 -11.85
CA THR A 637 11.06 1.44 -12.07
C THR A 637 11.96 2.35 -11.26
N LYS A 638 13.15 1.86 -10.89
CA LYS A 638 14.27 2.69 -10.45
C LYS A 638 15.24 2.94 -11.59
N PHE A 639 15.95 4.06 -11.53
CA PHE A 639 16.89 4.50 -12.55
C PHE A 639 18.32 4.39 -12.04
N MET A 640 19.26 4.18 -12.95
CA MET A 640 20.68 4.40 -12.69
C MET A 640 21.32 5.11 -13.88
N TYR A 641 21.89 6.27 -13.63
CA TYR A 641 22.74 6.98 -14.57
C TYR A 641 24.14 6.44 -14.41
N LEU A 642 24.77 5.98 -15.49
CA LEU A 642 26.07 5.32 -15.45
C LEU A 642 26.99 5.91 -16.52
N GLY A 643 27.95 6.72 -16.09
CA GLY A 643 29.00 7.27 -16.95
C GLY A 643 30.27 6.43 -16.86
N MET A 644 30.76 5.89 -17.98
CA MET A 644 31.94 5.04 -18.02
C MET A 644 32.85 5.39 -19.21
N PRO A 645 34.17 5.17 -19.11
CA PRO A 645 35.06 5.24 -20.26
C PRO A 645 34.84 4.07 -21.24
N LEU A 646 35.25 4.23 -22.50
CA LEU A 646 35.29 3.14 -23.48
C LEU A 646 36.60 2.33 -23.40
N ALA A 647 37.63 2.84 -22.73
CA ALA A 647 38.95 2.23 -22.62
C ALA A 647 39.58 2.50 -21.25
N ASP A 648 40.54 1.66 -20.86
CA ASP A 648 41.31 1.82 -19.63
C ASP A 648 42.10 3.15 -19.60
N GLY A 649 42.22 3.74 -18.42
CA GLY A 649 42.94 4.99 -18.17
C GLY A 649 42.15 6.28 -18.42
N ASP A 650 41.02 6.23 -19.12
CA ASP A 650 40.06 7.34 -19.20
C ASP A 650 39.11 7.24 -17.99
N VAL A 651 38.87 8.33 -17.27
CA VAL A 651 37.98 8.36 -16.09
C VAL A 651 36.89 9.39 -16.33
N ALA A 652 35.62 9.02 -16.15
CA ALA A 652 34.51 9.97 -16.19
C ALA A 652 34.52 10.83 -14.91
N LYS A 653 34.71 12.15 -15.06
CA LYS A 653 34.80 13.08 -13.91
C LYS A 653 33.48 13.77 -13.56
N SER A 654 32.54 13.77 -14.49
CA SER A 654 31.17 14.21 -14.34
C SER A 654 30.32 13.55 -15.43
N TYR A 655 28.99 13.61 -15.32
CA TYR A 655 28.11 13.16 -16.40
C TYR A 655 28.36 13.94 -17.70
N ASP A 656 28.58 15.26 -17.59
CA ASP A 656 28.99 16.09 -18.73
C ASP A 656 30.25 15.60 -19.46
N ASP A 657 31.18 14.97 -18.74
CA ASP A 657 32.42 14.40 -19.25
C ASP A 657 32.21 12.98 -19.80
N ALA A 658 31.27 12.21 -19.22
CA ALA A 658 30.82 10.90 -19.71
C ALA A 658 30.13 10.97 -21.09
N MET A 659 29.61 12.15 -21.43
CA MET A 659 29.04 12.44 -22.75
C MET A 659 30.09 12.60 -23.86
N ASP A 660 31.40 12.55 -23.60
CA ASP A 660 32.46 12.63 -24.62
C ASP A 660 32.52 11.36 -25.50
N VAL A 661 32.96 11.49 -26.77
CA VAL A 661 33.08 10.38 -27.74
C VAL A 661 33.98 9.22 -27.29
N LYS A 662 34.89 9.44 -26.33
CA LYS A 662 35.75 8.40 -25.73
C LYS A 662 35.14 7.74 -24.51
N LYS A 663 34.01 8.25 -24.04
CA LYS A 663 33.26 7.76 -22.91
C LYS A 663 31.86 7.39 -23.40
N GLN A 664 31.06 6.91 -22.46
CA GLN A 664 29.69 6.55 -22.70
C GLN A 664 28.90 6.81 -21.43
N GLU A 665 27.66 7.26 -21.62
CA GLU A 665 26.71 7.40 -20.54
C GLU A 665 25.50 6.54 -20.84
N PHE A 666 25.03 5.82 -19.84
CA PHE A 666 23.82 5.00 -19.90
C PHE A 666 22.76 5.56 -18.97
N VAL A 667 21.51 5.44 -19.40
CA VAL A 667 20.37 5.47 -18.49
C VAL A 667 19.87 4.04 -18.37
N LEU A 668 20.04 3.47 -17.19
CA LEU A 668 19.61 2.13 -16.84
C LEU A 668 18.30 2.20 -16.06
N VAL A 669 17.47 1.20 -16.26
CA VAL A 669 16.14 1.03 -15.68
C VAL A 669 16.10 -0.36 -15.07
N ALA A 670 15.62 -0.46 -13.83
CA ALA A 670 15.30 -1.72 -13.18
C ALA A 670 13.88 -1.68 -12.61
N CYS A 671 13.23 -2.83 -12.56
CA CYS A 671 11.92 -2.96 -11.93
C CYS A 671 12.03 -2.72 -10.41
N LEU A 672 11.06 -1.99 -9.86
CA LEU A 672 10.89 -1.91 -8.42
C LEU A 672 10.35 -3.25 -7.89
N PRO A 673 10.93 -3.82 -6.82
CA PRO A 673 10.58 -5.15 -6.34
C PRO A 673 9.12 -5.27 -5.88
N GLN A 674 8.50 -4.17 -5.46
CA GLN A 674 7.09 -4.12 -5.03
C GLN A 674 6.08 -4.04 -6.19
N VAL A 675 6.53 -3.86 -7.44
CA VAL A 675 5.63 -3.63 -8.57
C VAL A 675 5.39 -4.95 -9.31
N ALA A 676 4.22 -5.52 -9.06
CA ALA A 676 3.78 -6.72 -9.76
C ALA A 676 3.72 -6.50 -11.28
N GLY A 677 4.17 -7.49 -12.04
CA GLY A 677 4.17 -7.44 -13.51
C GLY A 677 5.39 -6.78 -14.14
N CYS A 678 6.28 -6.15 -13.37
CA CYS A 678 7.59 -5.72 -13.87
C CYS A 678 8.62 -6.81 -13.58
N ASP A 679 9.20 -7.42 -14.61
CA ASP A 679 10.26 -8.42 -14.46
C ASP A 679 11.29 -8.32 -15.59
N PHE A 680 12.53 -7.95 -15.25
CA PHE A 680 13.67 -7.94 -16.18
C PHE A 680 14.55 -9.18 -16.11
N SER A 681 14.20 -10.20 -15.32
CA SER A 681 14.94 -11.47 -15.31
C SER A 681 15.18 -12.09 -16.70
N PRO A 682 14.28 -11.97 -17.71
CA PRO A 682 14.55 -12.44 -19.06
C PRO A 682 15.66 -11.67 -19.79
N ALA A 683 15.94 -10.43 -19.38
CA ALA A 683 17.04 -9.59 -19.87
C ALA A 683 18.36 -9.86 -19.12
N SER A 684 18.46 -10.91 -18.31
CA SER A 684 19.76 -11.31 -17.78
C SER A 684 20.71 -11.62 -18.96
N PRO A 685 21.86 -10.95 -19.09
CA PRO A 685 22.81 -11.24 -20.16
C PRO A 685 23.28 -12.70 -20.01
N LYS A 686 23.06 -13.48 -21.06
CA LYS A 686 23.48 -14.88 -21.22
C LYS A 686 24.48 -14.99 -22.36
#